data_AF-A0A813FFB7-F1
#
_entry.id   AF-A0A813FFB7-F1
#
_cell.length_a   1.000
_cell.length_b   1.000
_cell.length_c   1.000
_cell.angle_alpha   90.00
_cell.angle_beta   90.00
_cell.angle_gamma   90.00
#
_symmetry.space_group_name_H-M   'P 1'
#
loop_
_entity.id
_entity.type
_entity.pdbx_description
1 polymer ?
#
loop_
_entity_poly.entity_id
_entity_poly.type
_entity_poly.pdbx_seq_one_letter_code
_entity_poly.pdbx_strand_id
1 'polypeptide(L)'
;MAIRIMVGINNIVLAMREAGPLKMIVETLGFQHLDLEVTIPRVEVFRDAIVDFLEMELGERFSSKARSGWRSILNYVGGAYIYVRREYAGRLKIISSSWRTANNKKKDIMDGEEDDEDVEAAEQDGGGESGVSETEQGEGKGQAGSKKASSEAKNGNGSLASGEMNKAGSMKVPTTFNEMFLFNGAVMGFGSSLWMQEVLGSFDAMVTNVANSYRLQEECDTVSLNIAKYSSTVNLSEFKAVMLASLRSLVPTDWNSAHEVAWTWLWDNIARMLKNLLGKPAVQEKALGRFLMILTEDSQNYLRREIFKRFFALAPKGQDYFKQSTTRLYFIADKVTEMTLEMYRDPKKVVEDISALGLRHVGYGIPTEFFAPFVSGACEVISTMTTDATVEDAYRWSLNLVSRILVRTINEGSTIVMKAINTNNAKQLEKAVACAPRGKRSMWLLDITVGTQSISPLYRSIESGSLESAKAMIRDLLIIRADRDNYYYGADDLFTRHPDVIKRLCADAQALLPGLFDGLIWRSRVTQDGQRRVNFYIKHLVQDADGKFNKCLEWLCEAGGPEIMCHPVVELFSDLVWDGIANRFFMFGKCWFVFTLGLFIISQSVLQHFPESQGIRTSTMAIRCFIYFASLGRLFHAQLSEAIGDCRARRFIRLSGGIRIPAYLGMMKNAISFALMLCLMLMLAEEPIIWCAATYDPDAASKAAVAAAAAAASRLAASDAADSGGGGTSVYSSAGPVVAKVVVNHNANLFTQHCPDGAVNLQVYEPVSMVAMLLYWTLILDLSVVSTRISAFVL
;
A
#
# COMPACT_ATOMS: atom_id res chain seq x y z
N MET A 1 -0.59 5.08 -38.06
CA MET A 1 -1.91 4.61 -38.57
C MET A 1 -1.89 4.38 -40.08
N ALA A 2 -1.48 5.36 -40.90
CA ALA A 2 -1.41 5.24 -42.36
C ALA A 2 -0.63 3.99 -42.87
N ILE A 3 0.52 3.68 -42.27
CA ILE A 3 1.31 2.49 -42.65
C ILE A 3 0.52 1.18 -42.48
N ARG A 4 -0.29 1.04 -41.42
CA ARG A 4 -1.11 -0.17 -41.19
C ARG A 4 -2.21 -0.30 -42.24
N ILE A 5 -2.84 0.82 -42.60
CA ILE A 5 -3.84 0.87 -43.67
C ILE A 5 -3.21 0.42 -44.99
N MET A 6 -2.03 0.94 -45.33
CA MET A 6 -1.33 0.58 -46.56
C MET A 6 -0.89 -0.89 -46.58
N VAL A 7 -0.44 -1.45 -45.45
CA VAL A 7 -0.15 -2.89 -45.34
C VAL A 7 -1.41 -3.72 -45.53
N GLY A 8 -2.54 -3.31 -44.94
CA GLY A 8 -3.84 -3.98 -45.13
C GLY A 8 -4.29 -3.97 -46.59
N ILE A 9 -4.20 -2.81 -47.25
CA ILE A 9 -4.50 -2.66 -48.67
C ILE A 9 -3.56 -3.53 -49.52
N ASN A 10 -2.26 -3.54 -49.22
CA ASN A 10 -1.29 -4.37 -49.94
C ASN A 10 -1.62 -5.87 -49.80
N ASN A 11 -2.00 -6.33 -48.61
CA ASN A 11 -2.40 -7.72 -48.39
C ASN A 11 -3.66 -8.09 -49.20
N ILE A 12 -4.64 -7.17 -49.27
CA ILE A 12 -5.84 -7.34 -50.11
C ILE A 12 -5.44 -7.46 -51.58
N VAL A 13 -4.60 -6.54 -52.08
CA VAL A 13 -4.15 -6.52 -53.47
C VAL A 13 -3.37 -7.79 -53.84
N LEU A 14 -2.49 -8.27 -52.96
CA LEU A 14 -1.75 -9.51 -53.18
C LEU A 14 -2.67 -10.74 -53.23
N ALA A 15 -3.76 -10.73 -52.45
CA ALA A 15 -4.72 -11.83 -52.40
C ALA A 15 -5.81 -11.77 -53.47
N MET A 16 -5.96 -10.67 -54.21
CA MET A 16 -7.00 -10.51 -55.24
C MET A 16 -6.99 -11.57 -56.33
N ARG A 17 -5.87 -12.28 -56.52
CA ARG A 17 -5.73 -13.33 -57.55
C ARG A 17 -6.57 -14.57 -57.24
N GLU A 18 -6.89 -14.81 -55.97
CA GLU A 18 -7.60 -16.01 -55.53
C GLU A 18 -8.74 -15.66 -54.57
N ALA A 19 -9.95 -16.14 -54.86
CA ALA A 19 -11.14 -15.81 -54.08
C ALA A 19 -11.09 -16.33 -52.63
N GLY A 20 -10.46 -17.49 -52.40
CA GLY A 20 -10.33 -18.08 -51.06
C GLY A 20 -9.47 -17.25 -50.10
N PRO A 21 -8.19 -16.99 -50.43
CA PRO A 21 -7.31 -16.11 -49.66
C PRO A 21 -7.88 -14.69 -49.48
N LEU A 22 -8.46 -14.11 -50.55
CA LEU A 22 -9.08 -12.79 -50.47
C LEU A 22 -10.20 -12.77 -49.43
N LYS A 23 -11.12 -13.74 -49.48
CA LYS A 23 -12.21 -13.87 -48.51
C LYS A 23 -11.66 -13.99 -47.09
N MET A 24 -10.65 -14.84 -46.87
CA MET A 24 -10.06 -15.05 -45.55
C MET A 24 -9.44 -13.76 -44.97
N ILE A 25 -8.70 -13.00 -45.80
CA ILE A 25 -8.09 -11.74 -45.37
C ILE A 25 -9.15 -10.70 -45.04
N VAL A 26 -10.17 -10.55 -45.90
CA VAL A 26 -11.22 -9.55 -45.70
C VAL A 26 -12.10 -9.89 -44.49
N GLU A 27 -12.44 -11.17 -44.26
CA GLU A 27 -13.13 -11.59 -43.04
C GLU A 27 -12.28 -11.33 -41.79
N THR A 28 -10.98 -11.65 -41.84
CA THR A 28 -10.04 -11.38 -40.73
C THR A 28 -9.97 -9.89 -40.41
N LEU A 29 -9.89 -9.04 -41.44
CA LEU A 29 -9.91 -7.61 -41.26
C LEU A 29 -11.29 -7.13 -40.77
N GLY A 30 -12.39 -7.71 -41.23
CA GLY A 30 -13.74 -7.43 -40.72
C GLY A 30 -13.84 -7.72 -39.22
N PHE A 31 -13.25 -8.82 -38.74
CA PHE A 31 -13.16 -9.12 -37.31
C PHE A 31 -12.26 -8.13 -36.54
N GLN A 32 -11.21 -7.61 -37.18
CA GLN A 32 -10.38 -6.55 -36.59
C GLN A 32 -11.10 -5.20 -36.46
N HIS A 33 -12.24 -5.04 -37.14
CA HIS A 33 -13.06 -3.82 -37.10
C HIS A 33 -14.44 -4.09 -36.48
N LEU A 34 -14.61 -5.20 -35.75
CA LEU A 34 -15.89 -5.60 -35.18
C LEU A 34 -16.35 -4.64 -34.06
N ASP A 35 -15.39 -4.06 -33.35
CA ASP A 35 -15.53 -3.02 -32.34
C ASP A 35 -15.66 -1.60 -32.91
N LEU A 36 -15.41 -1.44 -34.22
CA LEU A 36 -15.49 -0.16 -34.91
C LEU A 36 -16.80 -0.05 -35.69
N GLU A 37 -17.41 1.12 -35.61
CA GLU A 37 -18.65 1.38 -36.33
C GLU A 37 -18.35 1.63 -37.83
N VAL A 38 -18.38 0.56 -38.62
CA VAL A 38 -18.24 0.62 -40.08
C VAL A 38 -19.64 0.78 -40.69
N THR A 39 -19.90 1.94 -41.30
CA THR A 39 -21.18 2.26 -41.96
C THR A 39 -20.97 2.49 -43.45
N ILE A 40 -22.05 2.38 -44.25
CA ILE A 40 -21.99 2.63 -45.71
C ILE A 40 -21.36 4.00 -46.01
N PRO A 41 -21.79 5.13 -45.39
CA PRO A 41 -21.18 6.43 -45.68
C PRO A 41 -19.67 6.49 -45.37
N ARG A 42 -19.22 5.85 -44.27
CA ARG A 42 -17.79 5.81 -43.92
C ARG A 42 -16.96 5.02 -44.94
N VAL A 43 -17.51 3.92 -45.45
CA VAL A 43 -16.88 3.13 -46.52
C VAL A 43 -16.77 3.96 -47.80
N GLU A 44 -17.81 4.70 -48.17
CA GLU A 44 -17.80 5.56 -49.37
C GLU A 44 -16.75 6.67 -49.26
N VAL A 45 -16.71 7.39 -48.14
CA VAL A 45 -15.71 8.44 -47.89
C VAL A 45 -14.28 7.88 -47.95
N PHE A 46 -14.03 6.74 -47.30
CA PHE A 46 -12.71 6.11 -47.32
C PHE A 46 -12.32 5.63 -48.72
N ARG A 47 -13.25 4.98 -49.44
CA ARG A 47 -13.03 4.53 -50.82
C ARG A 47 -12.65 5.69 -51.72
N ASP A 48 -13.43 6.77 -51.69
CA ASP A 48 -13.23 7.90 -52.59
C ASP A 48 -11.91 8.61 -52.25
N ALA A 49 -11.57 8.78 -50.97
CA ALA A 49 -10.28 9.32 -50.56
C ALA A 49 -9.08 8.50 -51.07
N ILE A 50 -9.14 7.16 -51.02
CA ILE A 50 -8.07 6.30 -51.54
C ILE A 50 -7.99 6.36 -53.07
N VAL A 51 -9.14 6.35 -53.75
CA VAL A 51 -9.19 6.41 -55.22
C VAL A 51 -8.69 7.75 -55.74
N ASP A 52 -9.08 8.85 -55.09
CA ASP A 52 -8.63 10.20 -55.43
C ASP A 52 -7.13 10.37 -55.16
N PHE A 53 -6.62 9.79 -54.06
CA PHE A 53 -5.19 9.74 -53.77
C PHE A 53 -4.41 8.99 -54.86
N LEU A 54 -4.88 7.82 -55.28
CA LEU A 54 -4.25 7.06 -56.36
C LEU A 54 -4.31 7.80 -57.70
N GLU A 55 -5.41 8.50 -57.98
CA GLU A 55 -5.54 9.33 -59.18
C GLU A 55 -4.56 10.50 -59.19
N MET A 56 -4.39 11.16 -58.05
CA MET A 56 -3.43 12.26 -57.90
C MET A 56 -1.97 11.79 -58.07
N GLU A 57 -1.59 10.66 -57.47
CA GLU A 57 -0.21 10.15 -57.49
C GLU A 57 0.17 9.49 -58.82
N LEU A 58 -0.77 8.79 -59.46
CA LEU A 58 -0.50 8.03 -60.69
C LEU A 58 -0.86 8.80 -61.97
N GLY A 59 -1.67 9.86 -61.88
CA GLY A 59 -2.06 10.72 -63.00
C GLY A 59 -2.60 9.91 -64.18
N GLU A 60 -2.05 10.14 -65.38
CA GLU A 60 -2.44 9.43 -66.61
C GLU A 60 -2.24 7.91 -66.56
N ARG A 61 -1.40 7.39 -65.64
CA ARG A 61 -1.22 5.94 -65.46
C ARG A 61 -2.42 5.29 -64.75
N PHE A 62 -3.28 6.08 -64.11
CA PHE A 62 -4.49 5.59 -63.45
C PHE A 62 -5.69 5.57 -64.40
N SER A 63 -5.72 4.55 -65.26
CA SER A 63 -6.79 4.38 -66.24
C SER A 63 -8.19 4.31 -65.59
N SER A 64 -9.23 4.66 -66.34
CA SER A 64 -10.63 4.53 -65.90
C SER A 64 -11.00 3.10 -65.49
N LYS A 65 -10.38 2.08 -66.11
CA LYS A 65 -10.50 0.66 -65.72
C LYS A 65 -9.87 0.40 -64.35
N ALA A 66 -8.68 0.95 -64.08
CA ALA A 66 -8.03 0.83 -62.78
C ALA A 66 -8.86 1.51 -61.68
N ARG A 67 -9.40 2.71 -61.95
CA ARG A 67 -10.32 3.42 -61.04
C ARG A 67 -11.54 2.58 -60.67
N SER A 68 -12.20 1.97 -61.67
CA SER A 68 -13.35 1.10 -61.44
C SER A 68 -12.99 -0.16 -60.64
N GLY A 69 -11.83 -0.77 -60.93
CA GLY A 69 -11.32 -1.92 -60.18
C GLY A 69 -11.09 -1.61 -58.70
N TRP A 70 -10.43 -0.48 -58.40
CA TRP A 70 -10.20 -0.02 -57.03
C TRP A 70 -11.50 0.29 -56.27
N ARG A 71 -12.47 0.94 -56.92
CA ARG A 71 -13.79 1.14 -56.31
C ARG A 71 -14.49 -0.17 -55.99
N SER A 72 -14.42 -1.15 -56.90
CA SER A 72 -15.05 -2.45 -56.73
C SER A 72 -14.46 -3.24 -55.56
N ILE A 73 -13.13 -3.30 -55.46
CA ILE A 73 -12.47 -4.02 -54.36
C ILE A 73 -12.71 -3.34 -53.01
N LEU A 74 -12.66 -2.02 -52.94
CA LEU A 74 -12.90 -1.29 -51.69
C LEU A 74 -14.37 -1.38 -51.25
N ASN A 75 -15.32 -1.38 -52.18
CA ASN A 75 -16.74 -1.66 -51.89
C ASN A 75 -16.93 -3.10 -51.39
N TYR A 76 -16.26 -4.09 -52.00
CA TYR A 76 -16.31 -5.48 -51.51
C TYR A 76 -15.77 -5.60 -50.09
N VAL A 77 -14.61 -4.99 -49.80
CA VAL A 77 -13.99 -4.98 -48.48
C VAL A 77 -14.89 -4.31 -47.45
N GLY A 78 -15.39 -3.11 -47.74
CA GLY A 78 -16.29 -2.38 -46.84
C GLY A 78 -17.63 -3.09 -46.62
N GLY A 79 -18.21 -3.65 -47.68
CA GLY A 79 -19.43 -4.47 -47.59
C GLY A 79 -19.22 -5.73 -46.77
N ALA A 80 -18.06 -6.39 -46.88
CA ALA A 80 -17.71 -7.54 -46.07
C ALA A 80 -17.53 -7.17 -44.59
N TYR A 81 -16.98 -5.99 -44.25
CA TYR A 81 -16.89 -5.55 -42.85
C TYR A 81 -18.28 -5.33 -42.25
N ILE A 82 -19.17 -4.69 -43.00
CA ILE A 82 -20.57 -4.48 -42.59
C ILE A 82 -21.27 -5.83 -42.42
N TYR A 83 -21.08 -6.75 -43.36
CA TYR A 83 -21.63 -8.11 -43.28
C TYR A 83 -21.11 -8.87 -42.06
N VAL A 84 -19.79 -8.88 -41.84
CA VAL A 84 -19.17 -9.52 -40.67
C VAL A 84 -19.76 -8.93 -39.38
N ARG A 85 -19.85 -7.61 -39.27
CA ARG A 85 -20.45 -6.99 -38.08
C ARG A 85 -21.89 -7.43 -37.87
N ARG A 86 -22.74 -7.38 -38.91
CA ARG A 86 -24.15 -7.76 -38.82
C ARG A 86 -24.34 -9.24 -38.45
N GLU A 87 -23.66 -10.14 -39.14
CA GLU A 87 -23.84 -11.58 -38.98
C GLU A 87 -23.22 -12.11 -37.67
N TYR A 88 -22.09 -11.55 -37.24
CA TYR A 88 -21.41 -12.01 -36.03
C TYR A 88 -21.88 -11.28 -34.75
N ALA A 89 -22.50 -10.09 -34.84
CA ALA A 89 -23.07 -9.39 -33.68
C ALA A 89 -24.06 -10.27 -32.90
N GLY A 90 -24.93 -11.01 -33.60
CA GLY A 90 -25.86 -11.95 -32.96
C GLY A 90 -25.14 -13.04 -32.16
N ARG A 91 -24.04 -13.58 -32.70
CA ARG A 91 -23.23 -14.60 -32.01
C ARG A 91 -22.51 -14.03 -30.80
N LEU A 92 -21.96 -12.81 -30.90
CA LEU A 92 -21.32 -12.12 -29.78
C LEU A 92 -22.31 -11.86 -28.64
N LYS A 93 -23.54 -11.43 -28.96
CA LYS A 93 -24.60 -11.21 -27.97
C LYS A 93 -24.97 -12.51 -27.26
N ILE A 94 -25.08 -13.62 -28.00
CA ILE A 94 -25.32 -14.96 -27.44
C ILE A 94 -24.15 -15.37 -26.53
N ILE A 95 -22.89 -15.26 -26.99
CA ILE A 95 -21.71 -15.62 -26.20
C ILE A 95 -21.65 -14.80 -24.91
N SER A 96 -21.79 -13.47 -24.99
CA SER A 96 -21.72 -12.58 -23.82
C SER A 96 -22.84 -12.86 -22.81
N SER A 97 -24.09 -12.96 -23.27
CA SER A 97 -25.24 -13.23 -22.39
C SER A 97 -25.18 -14.61 -21.73
N SER A 98 -24.91 -15.67 -22.51
CA SER A 98 -24.80 -17.03 -21.98
C SER A 98 -23.58 -17.20 -21.07
N TRP A 99 -22.46 -16.51 -21.34
CA TRP A 99 -21.29 -16.50 -20.46
C TRP A 99 -21.57 -15.80 -19.12
N ARG A 100 -22.34 -14.70 -19.14
CA ARG A 100 -22.80 -14.00 -17.92
C ARG A 100 -23.68 -14.91 -17.07
N THR A 101 -24.63 -15.62 -17.70
CA THR A 101 -25.50 -16.61 -17.04
C THR A 101 -24.68 -17.76 -16.45
N ALA A 102 -23.75 -18.34 -17.22
CA ALA A 102 -22.90 -19.45 -16.77
C ALA A 102 -21.97 -19.12 -15.59
N ASN A 103 -21.79 -17.84 -15.28
CA ASN A 103 -20.94 -17.38 -14.17
C ASN A 103 -21.73 -16.62 -13.08
N ASN A 104 -23.07 -16.70 -13.06
CA ASN A 104 -23.94 -16.02 -12.09
C ASN A 104 -23.72 -14.50 -11.98
N LYS A 105 -23.17 -13.86 -13.01
CA LYS A 105 -22.88 -12.41 -13.04
C LYS A 105 -24.16 -11.54 -13.15
N LYS A 106 -25.36 -12.12 -13.06
CA LYS A 106 -26.66 -11.40 -13.04
C LYS A 106 -26.93 -10.63 -11.74
N LYS A 107 -26.18 -10.89 -10.66
CA LYS A 107 -26.44 -10.29 -9.33
C LYS A 107 -25.64 -9.02 -9.03
N ASP A 108 -24.59 -8.72 -9.79
CA ASP A 108 -23.63 -7.65 -9.46
C ASP A 108 -23.77 -6.39 -10.34
N ILE A 109 -24.74 -6.33 -11.25
CA ILE A 109 -25.00 -5.18 -12.14
C ILE A 109 -26.49 -4.83 -12.11
N MET A 110 -27.03 -4.54 -10.92
CA MET A 110 -28.28 -3.76 -10.81
C MET A 110 -28.02 -2.27 -10.53
N ASP A 111 -26.75 -1.84 -10.52
CA ASP A 111 -26.36 -0.43 -10.43
C ASP A 111 -25.44 -0.06 -11.61
N GLY A 112 -26.02 0.29 -12.76
CA GLY A 112 -25.37 1.25 -13.68
C GLY A 112 -24.92 0.78 -15.07
N GLU A 113 -25.79 0.14 -15.85
CA GLU A 113 -25.76 0.27 -17.32
C GLU A 113 -27.14 0.74 -17.78
N GLU A 114 -27.22 2.00 -18.21
CA GLU A 114 -28.36 2.54 -18.95
C GLU A 114 -28.43 1.84 -20.32
N ASP A 115 -29.60 1.32 -20.64
CA ASP A 115 -29.92 0.70 -21.92
C ASP A 115 -29.88 1.75 -23.05
N ASP A 116 -28.96 1.58 -24.00
CA ASP A 116 -29.07 2.18 -25.34
C ASP A 116 -30.12 1.37 -26.14
N GLU A 117 -31.40 1.72 -25.97
CA GLU A 117 -32.48 1.33 -26.88
C GLU A 117 -32.55 2.31 -28.06
N ASP A 118 -32.03 1.89 -29.22
CA ASP A 118 -32.37 2.51 -30.49
C ASP A 118 -33.66 1.88 -31.06
N VAL A 119 -34.71 2.70 -30.98
CA VAL A 119 -35.91 2.85 -31.83
C VAL A 119 -35.97 1.96 -33.08
N GLU A 120 -36.92 1.03 -33.11
CA GLU A 120 -37.62 0.65 -34.35
C GLU A 120 -39.13 0.79 -34.18
N ALA A 121 -39.72 1.43 -35.20
CA ALA A 121 -41.07 1.94 -35.23
C ALA A 121 -42.13 0.85 -35.39
N ALA A 122 -43.29 1.18 -34.82
CA ALA A 122 -44.52 0.41 -34.80
C ALA A 122 -45.00 -0.09 -36.18
N GLU A 123 -45.45 -1.34 -36.20
CA GLU A 123 -46.64 -1.74 -36.95
C GLU A 123 -47.60 -2.51 -36.02
N GLN A 124 -48.84 -2.03 -35.99
CA GLN A 124 -49.99 -2.60 -35.29
C GLN A 124 -50.58 -3.76 -36.10
N ASP A 125 -50.84 -4.88 -35.43
CA ASP A 125 -52.05 -5.73 -35.54
C ASP A 125 -51.93 -6.77 -34.40
N GLY A 126 -52.90 -7.18 -33.59
CA GLY A 126 -54.36 -7.13 -33.64
C GLY A 126 -54.87 -8.47 -33.09
N GLY A 127 -55.50 -8.45 -31.90
CA GLY A 127 -56.23 -9.59 -31.29
C GLY A 127 -55.37 -10.62 -30.55
N GLY A 128 -55.75 -11.19 -29.40
CA GLY A 128 -56.99 -11.16 -28.67
C GLY A 128 -57.03 -12.39 -27.73
N GLU A 129 -57.36 -12.15 -26.47
CA GLU A 129 -58.05 -13.01 -25.49
C GLU A 129 -57.44 -14.31 -24.87
N SER A 130 -57.29 -14.21 -23.54
CA SER A 130 -58.05 -14.93 -22.49
C SER A 130 -57.56 -16.26 -21.90
N GLY A 131 -57.46 -16.28 -20.56
CA GLY A 131 -57.42 -17.46 -19.68
C GLY A 131 -56.47 -17.31 -18.48
N VAL A 132 -56.76 -16.46 -17.47
CA VAL A 132 -57.43 -16.79 -16.17
C VAL A 132 -56.58 -17.70 -15.27
N SER A 133 -55.88 -17.08 -14.29
CA SER A 133 -56.06 -17.13 -12.81
C SER A 133 -55.42 -18.37 -12.15
N GLU A 134 -54.76 -18.29 -11.00
CA GLU A 134 -55.26 -17.76 -9.73
C GLU A 134 -54.12 -17.36 -8.78
N THR A 135 -54.43 -16.34 -7.99
CA THR A 135 -53.69 -15.79 -6.85
C THR A 135 -54.24 -16.44 -5.58
N GLU A 136 -53.41 -16.73 -4.58
CA GLU A 136 -53.64 -16.41 -3.15
C GLU A 136 -52.46 -16.92 -2.30
N GLN A 137 -51.71 -16.01 -1.69
CA GLN A 137 -51.76 -15.66 -0.27
C GLN A 137 -51.26 -16.74 0.70
N GLY A 138 -50.25 -16.38 1.49
CA GLY A 138 -49.68 -17.23 2.54
C GLY A 138 -48.63 -16.49 3.36
N GLU A 139 -49.12 -15.62 4.22
CA GLU A 139 -48.63 -15.23 5.56
C GLU A 139 -47.14 -15.33 5.94
N GLY A 140 -46.63 -14.23 6.48
CA GLY A 140 -45.32 -14.15 7.09
C GLY A 140 -45.21 -14.82 8.45
N LYS A 141 -43.98 -15.24 8.76
CA LYS A 141 -43.44 -15.31 10.12
C LYS A 141 -42.02 -14.77 10.09
N GLY A 142 -41.84 -13.63 10.76
CA GLY A 142 -40.53 -13.07 11.02
C GLY A 142 -39.71 -13.96 11.94
N GLN A 143 -38.43 -14.11 11.63
CA GLN A 143 -37.44 -14.44 12.63
C GLN A 143 -36.15 -13.70 12.32
N ALA A 144 -35.87 -12.70 13.15
CA ALA A 144 -34.62 -11.97 13.20
C ALA A 144 -33.49 -12.94 13.58
N GLY A 145 -32.44 -12.96 12.77
CA GLY A 145 -31.24 -13.77 12.97
C GLY A 145 -30.02 -13.03 12.44
N SER A 146 -29.43 -12.21 13.32
CA SER A 146 -28.12 -11.58 13.15
C SER A 146 -27.06 -12.57 12.66
N LYS A 147 -26.43 -12.30 11.51
CA LYS A 147 -25.14 -12.87 11.13
C LYS A 147 -24.21 -11.81 10.56
N LYS A 148 -23.25 -11.45 11.42
CA LYS A 148 -21.93 -10.87 11.12
C LYS A 148 -21.41 -11.36 9.76
N ALA A 149 -21.19 -10.41 8.84
CA ALA A 149 -20.32 -10.61 7.70
C ALA A 149 -18.88 -10.40 8.16
N SER A 150 -18.11 -11.49 8.26
CA SER A 150 -16.65 -11.43 8.36
C SER A 150 -16.07 -11.48 6.95
N SER A 151 -15.36 -10.41 6.60
CA SER A 151 -14.46 -10.31 5.48
C SER A 151 -13.32 -11.33 5.58
N GLU A 152 -13.23 -12.25 4.63
CA GLU A 152 -11.95 -12.87 4.23
C GLU A 152 -11.89 -12.91 2.70
N ALA A 153 -11.24 -11.90 2.13
CA ALA A 153 -10.65 -12.01 0.81
C ALA A 153 -9.35 -12.82 0.98
N LYS A 154 -9.29 -14.03 0.41
CA LYS A 154 -8.06 -14.81 0.32
C LYS A 154 -7.54 -14.81 -1.12
N ASN A 155 -6.34 -14.25 -1.23
CA ASN A 155 -5.36 -14.42 -2.31
C ASN A 155 -5.32 -15.86 -2.82
N GLY A 156 -5.58 -16.03 -4.12
CA GLY A 156 -5.26 -17.24 -4.86
C GLY A 156 -3.78 -17.24 -5.25
N ASN A 157 -2.92 -17.72 -4.35
CA ASN A 157 -1.60 -18.24 -4.73
C ASN A 157 -1.49 -19.65 -4.15
N GLY A 158 -1.80 -20.65 -4.98
CA GLY A 158 -1.86 -22.06 -4.61
C GLY A 158 -0.74 -22.85 -5.29
N SER A 159 0.34 -23.06 -4.54
CA SER A 159 1.37 -24.06 -4.82
C SER A 159 0.73 -25.46 -4.90
N LEU A 160 1.10 -26.20 -5.94
CA LEU A 160 0.72 -27.59 -6.17
C LEU A 160 1.38 -28.49 -5.12
N ALA A 161 0.56 -29.08 -4.24
CA ALA A 161 0.91 -30.28 -3.49
C ALA A 161 -0.10 -31.37 -3.86
N SER A 162 0.43 -32.45 -4.43
CA SER A 162 -0.26 -33.69 -4.75
C SER A 162 -0.91 -34.31 -3.51
N GLY A 163 -2.23 -34.52 -3.55
CA GLY A 163 -2.99 -35.24 -2.53
C GLY A 163 -4.15 -36.01 -3.17
N GLU A 164 -4.22 -37.29 -2.84
CA GLU A 164 -5.09 -38.32 -3.40
C GLU A 164 -6.60 -37.97 -3.39
N MET A 165 -7.30 -38.22 -4.50
CA MET A 165 -8.76 -38.23 -4.55
C MET A 165 -9.29 -39.65 -4.33
N ASN A 166 -9.95 -39.87 -3.20
CA ASN A 166 -10.96 -40.92 -3.05
C ASN A 166 -11.95 -40.58 -1.92
N LYS A 167 -13.15 -40.11 -2.28
CA LYS A 167 -14.45 -40.71 -1.89
C LYS A 167 -15.62 -39.82 -2.31
N ALA A 168 -16.57 -40.46 -2.97
CA ALA A 168 -17.90 -39.94 -3.27
C ALA A 168 -18.67 -39.63 -1.98
N GLY A 169 -19.07 -38.36 -1.83
CA GLY A 169 -19.98 -37.91 -0.79
C GLY A 169 -20.53 -36.54 -1.17
N SER A 170 -21.84 -36.44 -1.42
CA SER A 170 -22.61 -35.20 -1.55
C SER A 170 -21.95 -34.13 -2.44
N MET A 171 -21.85 -34.37 -3.76
CA MET A 171 -21.38 -33.33 -4.68
C MET A 171 -22.39 -32.17 -4.71
N LYS A 172 -21.97 -31.04 -4.13
CA LYS A 172 -22.55 -29.73 -4.41
C LYS A 172 -22.53 -29.54 -5.92
N VAL A 173 -23.71 -29.38 -6.53
CA VAL A 173 -23.83 -29.15 -7.97
C VAL A 173 -23.00 -27.91 -8.33
N PRO A 174 -22.05 -28.01 -9.29
CA PRO A 174 -21.27 -26.86 -9.74
C PRO A 174 -22.18 -25.73 -10.23
N THR A 175 -21.85 -24.48 -9.88
CA THR A 175 -22.69 -23.32 -10.21
C THR A 175 -22.03 -22.31 -11.13
N THR A 176 -20.73 -22.47 -11.40
CA THR A 176 -19.96 -21.62 -12.30
C THR A 176 -19.36 -22.43 -13.43
N PHE A 177 -19.02 -21.77 -14.54
CA PHE A 177 -18.40 -22.44 -15.68
C PHE A 177 -17.14 -23.21 -15.30
N ASN A 178 -16.24 -22.61 -14.52
CA ASN A 178 -14.99 -23.25 -14.13
C ASN A 178 -15.22 -24.53 -13.32
N GLU A 179 -16.12 -24.49 -12.33
CA GLU A 179 -16.47 -25.66 -11.53
C GLU A 179 -17.13 -26.75 -12.39
N MET A 180 -18.06 -26.36 -13.28
CA MET A 180 -18.77 -27.30 -14.14
C MET A 180 -17.86 -27.92 -15.20
N PHE A 181 -16.91 -27.15 -15.73
CA PHE A 181 -15.90 -27.63 -16.67
C PHE A 181 -15.01 -28.69 -16.02
N LEU A 182 -14.51 -28.44 -14.80
CA LEU A 182 -13.69 -29.42 -14.08
C LEU A 182 -14.50 -30.68 -13.74
N PHE A 183 -15.76 -30.53 -13.34
CA PHE A 183 -16.67 -31.65 -13.08
C PHE A 183 -16.90 -32.50 -14.34
N ASN A 184 -17.31 -31.88 -15.46
CA ASN A 184 -17.53 -32.58 -16.72
C ASN A 184 -16.24 -33.15 -17.30
N GLY A 185 -15.11 -32.45 -17.15
CA GLY A 185 -13.80 -32.95 -17.51
C GLY A 185 -13.45 -34.22 -16.74
N ALA A 186 -13.68 -34.25 -15.42
CA ALA A 186 -13.49 -35.45 -14.61
C ALA A 186 -14.41 -36.61 -15.04
N VAL A 187 -15.69 -36.33 -15.31
CA VAL A 187 -16.67 -37.33 -15.78
C VAL A 187 -16.28 -37.91 -17.15
N MET A 188 -15.72 -37.10 -18.04
CA MET A 188 -15.26 -37.53 -19.37
C MET A 188 -13.85 -38.16 -19.37
N GLY A 189 -13.21 -38.33 -18.20
CA GLY A 189 -11.87 -38.93 -18.08
C GLY A 189 -10.70 -37.95 -18.31
N PHE A 190 -10.96 -36.65 -18.37
CA PHE A 190 -9.98 -35.58 -18.59
C PHE A 190 -9.60 -34.80 -17.32
N GLY A 191 -10.03 -35.25 -16.14
CA GLY A 191 -9.83 -34.52 -14.87
C GLY A 191 -8.36 -34.23 -14.51
N SER A 192 -7.42 -35.04 -15.01
CA SER A 192 -5.97 -34.87 -14.80
C SER A 192 -5.27 -34.09 -15.93
N SER A 193 -6.01 -33.55 -16.90
CA SER A 193 -5.44 -32.86 -18.06
C SER A 193 -4.96 -31.45 -17.70
N LEU A 194 -3.66 -31.30 -17.44
CA LEU A 194 -3.05 -30.03 -17.03
C LEU A 194 -3.14 -28.95 -18.12
N TRP A 195 -3.01 -29.32 -19.40
CA TRP A 195 -3.12 -28.35 -20.51
C TRP A 195 -4.53 -27.77 -20.63
N MET A 196 -5.58 -28.54 -20.30
CA MET A 196 -6.95 -28.04 -20.30
C MET A 196 -7.17 -27.01 -19.18
N GLN A 197 -6.49 -27.18 -18.04
CA GLN A 197 -6.56 -26.21 -16.94
C GLN A 197 -5.91 -24.87 -17.31
N GLU A 198 -4.83 -24.89 -18.10
CA GLU A 198 -4.23 -23.66 -18.63
C GLU A 198 -5.18 -22.91 -19.57
N VAL A 199 -5.82 -23.63 -20.50
CA VAL A 199 -6.82 -23.02 -21.38
C VAL A 199 -7.99 -22.48 -20.57
N LEU A 200 -8.47 -23.24 -19.58
CA LEU A 200 -9.55 -22.84 -18.68
C LEU A 200 -9.21 -21.55 -17.92
N GLY A 201 -7.97 -21.44 -17.41
CA GLY A 201 -7.51 -20.26 -16.68
C GLY A 201 -7.54 -18.96 -17.49
N SER A 202 -7.32 -19.05 -18.81
CA SER A 202 -7.41 -17.91 -19.73
C SER A 202 -8.75 -17.80 -20.46
N PHE A 203 -9.68 -18.74 -20.25
CA PHE A 203 -10.88 -18.84 -21.08
C PHE A 203 -11.84 -17.66 -20.86
N ASP A 204 -12.00 -17.17 -19.62
CA ASP A 204 -12.79 -15.94 -19.34
C ASP A 204 -12.22 -14.73 -20.09
N ALA A 205 -10.89 -14.57 -20.13
CA ALA A 205 -10.24 -13.50 -20.89
C ALA A 205 -10.46 -13.66 -22.41
N MET A 206 -10.40 -14.88 -22.94
CA MET A 206 -10.69 -15.13 -24.36
C MET A 206 -12.16 -14.83 -24.72
N VAL A 207 -13.10 -15.26 -23.88
CA VAL A 207 -14.54 -15.06 -24.10
C VAL A 207 -14.90 -13.58 -24.00
N THR A 208 -14.43 -12.88 -22.96
CA THR A 208 -14.70 -11.44 -22.77
C THR A 208 -14.10 -10.57 -23.88
N ASN A 209 -13.01 -11.02 -24.50
CA ASN A 209 -12.33 -10.29 -25.57
C ASN A 209 -12.59 -10.86 -26.97
N VAL A 210 -13.63 -11.68 -27.15
CA VAL A 210 -13.96 -12.29 -28.46
C VAL A 210 -14.11 -11.26 -29.58
N ALA A 211 -14.62 -10.06 -29.28
CA ALA A 211 -14.80 -8.98 -30.24
C ALA A 211 -13.49 -8.21 -30.55
N ASN A 212 -12.49 -8.32 -29.66
CA ASN A 212 -11.19 -7.68 -29.84
C ASN A 212 -10.18 -8.71 -30.32
N SER A 213 -10.08 -8.86 -31.64
CA SER A 213 -9.21 -9.86 -32.28
C SER A 213 -7.73 -9.76 -31.87
N TYR A 214 -7.21 -8.55 -31.62
CA TYR A 214 -5.83 -8.36 -31.16
C TYR A 214 -5.63 -8.91 -29.75
N ARG A 215 -6.58 -8.63 -28.86
CA ARG A 215 -6.56 -9.12 -27.48
C ARG A 215 -6.77 -10.63 -27.41
N LEU A 216 -7.71 -11.16 -28.18
CA LEU A 216 -7.92 -12.60 -28.29
C LEU A 216 -6.66 -13.32 -28.81
N GLN A 217 -6.00 -12.77 -29.83
CA GLN A 217 -4.75 -13.33 -30.35
C GLN A 217 -3.64 -13.31 -29.28
N GLU A 218 -3.50 -12.23 -28.51
CA GLU A 218 -2.52 -12.16 -27.41
C GLU A 218 -2.76 -13.23 -26.34
N GLU A 219 -4.03 -13.45 -25.95
CA GLU A 219 -4.40 -14.52 -25.01
C GLU A 219 -4.09 -15.91 -25.60
N CYS A 220 -4.41 -16.13 -26.88
CA CYS A 220 -4.10 -17.39 -27.56
C CYS A 220 -2.58 -17.62 -27.68
N ASP A 221 -1.80 -16.59 -27.97
CA ASP A 221 -0.34 -16.67 -28.08
C ASP A 221 0.29 -17.01 -26.72
N THR A 222 -0.20 -16.38 -25.65
CA THR A 222 0.27 -16.63 -24.27
C THR A 222 -0.10 -18.04 -23.79
N VAL A 223 -1.34 -18.49 -24.05
CA VAL A 223 -1.77 -19.85 -23.75
C VAL A 223 -0.99 -20.88 -24.56
N SER A 224 -0.68 -20.59 -25.84
CA SER A 224 0.12 -21.47 -26.68
C SER A 224 1.52 -21.74 -26.10
N LEU A 225 2.13 -20.73 -25.46
CA LEU A 225 3.38 -20.89 -24.73
C LEU A 225 3.23 -21.75 -23.48
N ASN A 226 2.13 -21.57 -22.72
CA ASN A 226 1.86 -22.36 -21.52
C ASN A 226 1.59 -23.83 -21.85
N ILE A 227 0.74 -24.12 -22.84
CA ILE A 227 0.40 -25.50 -23.22
C ILE A 227 1.59 -26.24 -23.82
N ALA A 228 2.54 -25.54 -24.46
CA ALA A 228 3.74 -26.15 -25.04
C ALA A 228 4.68 -26.76 -24.00
N LYS A 229 4.54 -26.41 -22.72
CA LYS A 229 5.32 -26.98 -21.61
C LYS A 229 4.87 -28.38 -21.21
N TYR A 230 3.69 -28.80 -21.63
CA TYR A 230 3.14 -30.10 -21.27
C TYR A 230 3.45 -31.11 -22.36
N SER A 231 3.95 -32.29 -21.98
CA SER A 231 4.34 -33.37 -22.89
C SER A 231 3.16 -34.20 -23.42
N SER A 232 1.94 -33.94 -22.92
CA SER A 232 0.73 -34.63 -23.35
C SER A 232 0.32 -34.23 -24.76
N THR A 233 -0.21 -35.17 -25.55
CA THR A 233 -0.81 -34.88 -26.85
C THR A 233 -1.98 -33.90 -26.67
N VAL A 234 -1.79 -32.65 -27.11
CA VAL A 234 -2.83 -31.62 -27.01
C VAL A 234 -3.91 -31.87 -28.07
N ASN A 235 -5.11 -32.24 -27.62
CA ASN A 235 -6.25 -32.45 -28.49
C ASN A 235 -7.35 -31.42 -28.22
N LEU A 236 -7.37 -30.36 -29.04
CA LEU A 236 -8.32 -29.25 -28.90
C LEU A 236 -9.79 -29.66 -29.10
N SER A 237 -10.08 -30.83 -29.68
CA SER A 237 -11.45 -31.32 -29.80
C SER A 237 -12.03 -31.79 -28.45
N GLU A 238 -11.17 -32.25 -27.53
CA GLU A 238 -11.59 -32.70 -26.21
C GLU A 238 -12.04 -31.50 -25.35
N PHE A 239 -11.29 -30.40 -25.38
CA PHE A 239 -11.71 -29.17 -24.69
C PHE A 239 -13.06 -28.66 -25.23
N LYS A 240 -13.27 -28.70 -26.55
CA LYS A 240 -14.55 -28.33 -27.18
C LYS A 240 -15.72 -29.14 -26.59
N ALA A 241 -15.54 -30.46 -26.45
CA ALA A 241 -16.58 -31.35 -25.95
C ALA A 241 -16.94 -31.03 -24.49
N VAL A 242 -15.92 -30.87 -23.63
CA VAL A 242 -16.12 -30.52 -22.21
C VAL A 242 -16.73 -29.12 -22.06
N MET A 243 -16.27 -28.15 -22.84
CA MET A 243 -16.79 -26.77 -22.86
C MET A 243 -18.29 -26.75 -23.18
N LEU A 244 -18.69 -27.39 -24.29
CA LEU A 244 -20.10 -27.41 -24.71
C LEU A 244 -20.99 -28.15 -23.71
N ALA A 245 -20.53 -29.28 -23.15
CA ALA A 245 -21.28 -30.00 -22.11
C ALA A 245 -21.49 -29.14 -20.85
N SER A 246 -20.49 -28.35 -20.48
CA SER A 246 -20.53 -27.48 -19.30
C SER A 246 -21.49 -26.31 -19.49
N LEU A 247 -21.48 -25.67 -20.67
CA LEU A 247 -22.41 -24.60 -20.99
C LEU A 247 -23.86 -25.09 -21.07
N ARG A 248 -24.11 -26.25 -21.68
CA ARG A 248 -25.45 -26.90 -21.68
C ARG A 248 -25.99 -27.12 -20.27
N SER A 249 -25.12 -27.51 -19.35
CA SER A 249 -25.49 -27.80 -17.97
C SER A 249 -25.82 -26.53 -17.17
N LEU A 250 -25.18 -25.40 -17.49
CA LEU A 250 -25.33 -24.14 -16.75
C LEU A 250 -26.34 -23.17 -17.35
N VAL A 251 -26.67 -23.31 -18.64
CA VAL A 251 -27.61 -22.44 -19.35
C VAL A 251 -28.76 -23.25 -19.97
N PRO A 252 -29.39 -24.22 -19.26
CA PRO A 252 -30.31 -25.18 -19.87
C PRO A 252 -31.59 -24.54 -20.41
N THR A 253 -32.03 -23.40 -19.87
CA THR A 253 -33.28 -22.73 -20.26
C THR A 253 -33.15 -22.01 -21.60
N ASP A 254 -31.98 -21.42 -21.87
CA ASP A 254 -31.77 -20.56 -23.04
C ASP A 254 -31.04 -21.30 -24.16
N TRP A 255 -30.42 -22.46 -23.86
CA TRP A 255 -29.59 -23.21 -24.79
C TRP A 255 -30.39 -23.75 -25.99
N ASN A 256 -30.03 -23.30 -27.19
CA ASN A 256 -30.66 -23.70 -28.45
C ASN A 256 -29.61 -23.91 -29.56
N SER A 257 -30.06 -24.20 -30.78
CA SER A 257 -29.16 -24.41 -31.93
C SER A 257 -28.28 -23.20 -32.25
N ALA A 258 -28.76 -21.97 -32.00
CA ALA A 258 -27.96 -20.76 -32.19
C ALA A 258 -26.81 -20.66 -31.16
N HIS A 259 -27.02 -21.11 -29.93
CA HIS A 259 -25.96 -21.21 -28.91
C HIS A 259 -24.87 -22.20 -29.32
N GLU A 260 -25.26 -23.38 -29.82
CA GLU A 260 -24.31 -24.38 -30.34
C GLU A 260 -23.43 -23.79 -31.43
N VAL A 261 -24.05 -23.12 -32.41
CA VAL A 261 -23.35 -22.50 -33.54
C VAL A 261 -22.42 -21.39 -33.06
N ALA A 262 -22.87 -20.52 -32.15
CA ALA A 262 -22.07 -19.40 -31.63
C ALA A 262 -20.85 -19.88 -30.84
N TRP A 263 -21.02 -20.81 -29.90
CA TRP A 263 -19.94 -21.33 -29.07
C TRP A 263 -18.98 -22.24 -29.85
N THR A 264 -19.50 -23.02 -30.79
CA THR A 264 -18.66 -23.78 -31.73
C THR A 264 -17.82 -22.85 -32.58
N TRP A 265 -18.41 -21.79 -33.11
CA TRP A 265 -17.69 -20.79 -33.89
C TRP A 265 -16.59 -20.11 -33.07
N LEU A 266 -16.87 -19.70 -31.83
CA LEU A 266 -15.84 -19.12 -30.94
C LEU A 266 -14.67 -20.09 -30.76
N TRP A 267 -14.95 -21.32 -30.39
CA TRP A 267 -13.90 -22.30 -30.13
C TRP A 267 -13.11 -22.65 -31.38
N ASP A 268 -13.75 -22.80 -32.53
CA ASP A 268 -13.03 -23.12 -33.78
C ASP A 268 -12.08 -21.99 -34.19
N ASN A 269 -12.40 -20.73 -33.87
CA ASN A 269 -11.48 -19.60 -34.02
C ASN A 269 -10.28 -19.69 -33.07
N ILE A 270 -10.53 -19.90 -31.78
CA ILE A 270 -9.47 -20.07 -30.77
C ILE A 270 -8.57 -21.26 -31.16
N ALA A 271 -9.17 -22.41 -31.48
CA ALA A 271 -8.46 -23.62 -31.82
C ALA A 271 -7.59 -23.46 -33.08
N ARG A 272 -8.04 -22.69 -34.08
CA ARG A 272 -7.24 -22.34 -35.25
C ARG A 272 -6.01 -21.51 -34.87
N MET A 273 -6.16 -20.52 -33.99
CA MET A 273 -5.05 -19.70 -33.50
C MET A 273 -4.03 -20.56 -32.71
N LEU A 274 -4.51 -21.41 -31.80
CA LEU A 274 -3.66 -22.32 -31.01
C LEU A 274 -2.93 -23.32 -31.92
N LYS A 275 -3.62 -23.96 -32.87
CA LYS A 275 -3.02 -24.93 -33.81
C LYS A 275 -1.86 -24.35 -34.62
N ASN A 276 -1.92 -23.07 -34.98
CA ASN A 276 -0.86 -22.41 -35.72
C ASN A 276 0.45 -22.29 -34.94
N LEU A 277 0.40 -22.42 -33.61
CA LEU A 277 1.53 -22.29 -32.70
C LEU A 277 1.93 -23.59 -32.02
N LEU A 278 1.09 -24.63 -32.03
CA LEU A 278 1.43 -25.91 -31.42
C LEU A 278 2.77 -26.47 -31.95
N GLY A 279 3.65 -26.85 -31.02
CA GLY A 279 4.98 -27.42 -31.31
C GLY A 279 6.08 -26.42 -31.65
N LYS A 280 5.75 -25.18 -32.07
CA LYS A 280 6.75 -24.16 -32.43
C LYS A 280 7.54 -23.61 -31.22
N PRO A 281 6.91 -23.28 -30.07
CA PRO A 281 7.60 -22.67 -28.93
C PRO A 281 8.82 -23.45 -28.44
N ALA A 282 8.73 -24.78 -28.32
CA ALA A 282 9.82 -25.60 -27.81
C ALA A 282 11.06 -25.58 -28.73
N VAL A 283 10.83 -25.57 -30.06
CA VAL A 283 11.90 -25.48 -31.05
C VAL A 283 12.52 -24.08 -31.05
N GLN A 284 11.67 -23.05 -31.00
CA GLN A 284 12.06 -21.65 -30.97
C GLN A 284 12.87 -21.28 -29.71
N GLU A 285 12.43 -21.71 -28.53
CA GLU A 285 13.13 -21.50 -27.26
C GLU A 285 14.53 -22.10 -27.31
N LYS A 286 14.65 -23.36 -27.76
CA LYS A 286 15.93 -24.06 -27.84
C LYS A 286 16.89 -23.40 -28.83
N ALA A 287 16.39 -23.00 -30.00
CA ALA A 287 17.20 -22.32 -31.01
C ALA A 287 17.68 -20.95 -30.52
N LEU A 288 16.76 -20.12 -30.02
CA LEU A 288 17.08 -18.78 -29.51
C LEU A 288 18.00 -18.83 -28.29
N GLY A 289 17.72 -19.73 -27.34
CA GLY A 289 18.55 -19.90 -26.14
C GLY A 289 19.98 -20.32 -26.47
N ARG A 290 20.16 -21.24 -27.44
CA ARG A 290 21.50 -21.63 -27.93
C ARG A 290 22.21 -20.46 -28.59
N PHE A 291 21.53 -19.72 -29.46
CA PHE A 291 22.11 -18.56 -30.13
C PHE A 291 22.61 -17.52 -29.12
N LEU A 292 21.76 -17.13 -28.17
CA LEU A 292 22.13 -16.12 -27.15
C LEU A 292 23.28 -16.57 -26.24
N MET A 293 23.37 -17.87 -25.92
CA MET A 293 24.46 -18.41 -25.11
C MET A 293 25.82 -18.40 -25.81
N ILE A 294 25.85 -18.48 -27.15
CA ILE A 294 27.09 -18.52 -27.94
C ILE A 294 27.64 -17.11 -28.22
N LEU A 295 26.83 -16.06 -28.05
CA LEU A 295 27.26 -14.68 -28.29
C LEU A 295 28.41 -14.29 -27.33
N THR A 296 29.56 -13.95 -27.91
CA THR A 296 30.71 -13.39 -27.18
C THR A 296 30.38 -11.99 -26.65
N GLU A 297 31.18 -11.49 -25.69
CA GLU A 297 31.00 -10.15 -25.15
C GLU A 297 31.06 -9.05 -26.25
N ASP A 298 31.95 -9.21 -27.23
CA ASP A 298 32.03 -8.32 -28.40
C ASP A 298 30.76 -8.34 -29.25
N SER A 299 30.19 -9.53 -29.52
CA SER A 299 28.94 -9.66 -30.24
C SER A 299 27.75 -9.10 -29.47
N GLN A 300 27.71 -9.27 -28.14
CA GLN A 300 26.69 -8.65 -27.29
C GLN A 300 26.81 -7.11 -27.31
N ASN A 301 28.03 -6.58 -27.23
CA ASN A 301 28.28 -5.14 -27.34
C ASN A 301 27.90 -4.58 -28.72
N TYR A 302 28.13 -5.33 -29.79
CA TYR A 302 27.64 -5.00 -31.13
C TYR A 302 26.11 -4.93 -31.15
N LEU A 303 25.42 -5.98 -30.67
CA LEU A 303 23.97 -6.04 -30.60
C LEU A 303 23.38 -4.84 -29.85
N ARG A 304 23.87 -4.58 -28.63
CA ARG A 304 23.43 -3.46 -27.77
C ARG A 304 23.50 -2.10 -28.49
N ARG A 305 24.59 -1.84 -29.19
CA ARG A 305 24.81 -0.59 -29.90
C ARG A 305 23.96 -0.49 -31.16
N GLU A 306 23.96 -1.54 -31.99
CA GLU A 306 23.33 -1.49 -33.30
C GLU A 306 21.80 -1.49 -33.22
N ILE A 307 21.18 -2.09 -32.19
CA ILE A 307 19.72 -2.00 -31.97
C ILE A 307 19.27 -0.53 -31.90
N PHE A 308 19.87 0.26 -31.01
CA PHE A 308 19.48 1.66 -30.83
C PHE A 308 19.88 2.52 -32.03
N LYS A 309 21.04 2.27 -32.63
CA LYS A 309 21.46 2.97 -33.84
C LYS A 309 20.47 2.74 -34.99
N ARG A 310 19.98 1.51 -35.18
CA ARG A 310 19.00 1.19 -36.21
C ARG A 310 17.62 1.75 -35.86
N PHE A 311 17.19 1.63 -34.61
CA PHE A 311 15.94 2.24 -34.14
C PHE A 311 15.91 3.76 -34.39
N PHE A 312 16.98 4.48 -34.04
CA PHE A 312 17.05 5.92 -34.27
C PHE A 312 17.14 6.31 -35.74
N ALA A 313 17.64 5.42 -36.60
CA ALA A 313 17.57 5.62 -38.05
C ALA A 313 16.13 5.48 -38.57
N LEU A 314 15.35 4.53 -38.02
CA LEU A 314 13.96 4.29 -38.40
C LEU A 314 12.98 5.30 -37.79
N ALA A 315 13.26 5.78 -36.58
CA ALA A 315 12.45 6.75 -35.85
C ALA A 315 13.34 7.79 -35.15
N PRO A 316 13.83 8.82 -35.87
CA PRO A 316 14.74 9.83 -35.31
C PRO A 316 14.17 10.57 -34.10
N LYS A 317 12.86 10.85 -34.09
CA LYS A 317 12.14 11.46 -32.94
C LYS A 317 12.20 10.61 -31.67
N GLY A 318 12.50 9.32 -31.77
CA GLY A 318 12.70 8.46 -30.61
C GLY A 318 13.84 8.98 -29.72
N GLN A 319 14.88 9.62 -30.28
CA GLN A 319 16.03 10.12 -29.52
C GLN A 319 15.63 11.08 -28.39
N ASP A 320 14.57 11.87 -28.56
CA ASP A 320 14.10 12.85 -27.57
C ASP A 320 13.67 12.20 -26.24
N TYR A 321 13.27 10.92 -26.30
CA TYR A 321 12.83 10.12 -25.15
C TYR A 321 13.97 9.35 -24.47
N PHE A 322 15.14 9.27 -25.11
CA PHE A 322 16.30 8.56 -24.61
C PHE A 322 17.41 9.53 -24.17
N LYS A 323 17.21 10.18 -23.03
CA LYS A 323 18.21 11.08 -22.39
C LYS A 323 19.19 10.35 -21.47
N GLN A 324 19.15 9.02 -21.43
CA GLN A 324 19.98 8.23 -20.53
C GLN A 324 21.38 7.98 -21.11
N SER A 325 22.32 7.59 -20.24
CA SER A 325 23.67 7.23 -20.67
C SER A 325 23.67 6.00 -21.58
N THR A 326 24.69 5.89 -22.44
CA THR A 326 24.89 4.71 -23.31
C THR A 326 24.90 3.40 -22.51
N THR A 327 25.49 3.39 -21.31
CA THR A 327 25.46 2.25 -20.40
C THR A 327 24.03 1.83 -20.02
N ARG A 328 23.13 2.80 -19.80
CA ARG A 328 21.73 2.52 -19.51
C ARG A 328 21.00 1.98 -20.73
N LEU A 329 21.29 2.48 -21.93
CA LEU A 329 20.75 1.92 -23.17
C LEU A 329 21.17 0.47 -23.35
N TYR A 330 22.43 0.14 -23.09
CA TYR A 330 22.94 -1.23 -23.18
C TYR A 330 22.24 -2.17 -22.20
N PHE A 331 22.05 -1.73 -20.95
CA PHE A 331 21.24 -2.46 -19.98
C PHE A 331 19.81 -2.70 -20.46
N ILE A 332 19.18 -1.71 -21.13
CA ILE A 332 17.84 -1.86 -21.70
C ILE A 332 17.85 -2.90 -22.85
N ALA A 333 18.83 -2.84 -23.75
CA ALA A 333 18.95 -3.83 -24.84
C ALA A 333 19.13 -5.25 -24.30
N ASP A 334 19.93 -5.43 -23.25
CA ASP A 334 20.08 -6.72 -22.56
C ASP A 334 18.74 -7.20 -22.01
N LYS A 335 18.01 -6.32 -21.30
CA LYS A 335 16.70 -6.67 -20.73
C LYS A 335 15.66 -7.00 -21.79
N VAL A 336 15.64 -6.28 -22.92
CA VAL A 336 14.76 -6.62 -24.06
C VAL A 336 15.10 -8.00 -24.61
N THR A 337 16.38 -8.30 -24.80
CA THR A 337 16.85 -9.59 -25.33
C THR A 337 16.63 -10.74 -24.33
N GLU A 338 16.72 -10.48 -23.03
CA GLU A 338 16.39 -11.44 -21.99
C GLU A 338 14.88 -11.74 -21.98
N MET A 339 14.03 -10.71 -22.08
CA MET A 339 12.57 -10.87 -22.12
C MET A 339 12.09 -11.69 -23.31
N THR A 340 12.75 -11.62 -24.48
CA THR A 340 12.37 -12.44 -25.65
C THR A 340 12.57 -13.93 -25.40
N LEU A 341 13.62 -14.31 -24.67
CA LEU A 341 13.86 -15.69 -24.27
C LEU A 341 12.99 -16.09 -23.06
N GLU A 342 12.88 -15.22 -22.05
CA GLU A 342 12.09 -15.49 -20.85
C GLU A 342 10.60 -15.66 -21.17
N MET A 343 10.09 -14.99 -22.20
CA MET A 343 8.71 -15.17 -22.69
C MET A 343 8.39 -16.64 -23.00
N TYR A 344 9.35 -17.41 -23.53
CA TYR A 344 9.14 -18.85 -23.76
C TYR A 344 9.18 -19.67 -22.44
N ARG A 345 10.05 -19.27 -21.51
CA ARG A 345 10.31 -19.98 -20.25
C ARG A 345 9.22 -19.78 -19.21
N ASP A 346 8.77 -18.55 -19.01
CA ASP A 346 7.77 -18.17 -18.02
C ASP A 346 6.86 -17.03 -18.52
N PRO A 347 5.97 -17.32 -19.49
CA PRO A 347 5.13 -16.31 -20.12
C PRO A 347 4.20 -15.60 -19.12
N LYS A 348 3.69 -16.27 -18.09
CA LYS A 348 2.79 -15.65 -17.10
C LYS A 348 3.50 -14.52 -16.36
N LYS A 349 4.67 -14.83 -15.80
CA LYS A 349 5.50 -13.84 -15.10
C LYS A 349 5.91 -12.71 -16.04
N VAL A 350 6.36 -13.03 -17.26
CA VAL A 350 6.80 -12.02 -18.22
C VAL A 350 5.65 -11.10 -18.67
N VAL A 351 4.42 -11.62 -18.83
CA VAL A 351 3.23 -10.80 -19.12
C VAL A 351 2.95 -9.82 -17.97
N GLU A 352 3.07 -10.26 -16.70
CA GLU A 352 2.92 -9.38 -15.54
C GLU A 352 4.01 -8.30 -15.49
N ASP A 353 5.27 -8.68 -15.70
CA ASP A 353 6.41 -7.78 -15.73
C ASP A 353 6.30 -6.73 -16.86
N ILE A 354 5.87 -7.15 -18.05
CA ILE A 354 5.64 -6.25 -19.20
C ILE A 354 4.45 -5.32 -18.93
N SER A 355 3.38 -5.82 -18.31
CA SER A 355 2.22 -4.98 -17.94
C SER A 355 2.62 -3.93 -16.90
N ALA A 356 3.41 -4.30 -15.89
CA ALA A 356 3.97 -3.36 -14.92
C ALA A 356 4.90 -2.33 -15.59
N LEU A 357 5.72 -2.78 -16.55
CA LEU A 357 6.58 -1.91 -17.34
C LEU A 357 5.77 -0.96 -18.24
N GLY A 358 4.67 -1.41 -18.83
CA GLY A 358 3.79 -0.60 -19.66
C GLY A 358 3.14 0.53 -18.88
N LEU A 359 2.69 0.28 -17.66
CA LEU A 359 2.19 1.32 -16.77
C LEU A 359 3.25 2.36 -16.38
N ARG A 360 4.54 2.00 -16.37
CA ARG A 360 5.63 2.99 -16.25
C ARG A 360 5.78 3.82 -17.53
N HIS A 361 5.68 3.20 -18.70
CA HIS A 361 5.72 3.89 -19.99
C HIS A 361 4.56 4.88 -20.17
N VAL A 362 3.39 4.58 -19.60
CA VAL A 362 2.26 5.51 -19.49
C VAL A 362 2.66 6.78 -18.72
N GLY A 363 3.32 6.61 -17.57
CA GLY A 363 3.81 7.72 -16.75
C GLY A 363 4.95 8.52 -17.41
N TYR A 364 5.67 7.93 -18.37
CA TYR A 364 6.67 8.63 -19.18
C TYR A 364 6.08 9.27 -20.44
N GLY A 365 4.80 9.01 -20.74
CA GLY A 365 4.13 9.52 -21.94
C GLY A 365 4.74 9.00 -23.24
N ILE A 366 5.25 7.77 -23.27
CA ILE A 366 5.91 7.21 -24.46
C ILE A 366 4.88 6.96 -25.58
N PRO A 367 5.06 7.54 -26.78
CA PRO A 367 4.20 7.27 -27.92
C PRO A 367 4.29 5.81 -28.39
N THR A 368 3.14 5.17 -28.60
CA THR A 368 3.07 3.77 -29.06
C THR A 368 3.60 3.56 -30.48
N GLU A 369 3.78 4.63 -31.25
CA GLU A 369 4.32 4.59 -32.61
C GLU A 369 5.80 4.21 -32.69
N PHE A 370 6.56 4.35 -31.59
CA PHE A 370 7.98 4.01 -31.56
C PHE A 370 8.27 2.52 -31.38
N PHE A 371 7.30 1.74 -30.88
CA PHE A 371 7.53 0.32 -30.62
C PHE A 371 7.72 -0.50 -31.90
N ALA A 372 6.93 -0.25 -32.95
CA ALA A 372 7.08 -0.98 -34.21
C ALA A 372 8.46 -0.72 -34.88
N PRO A 373 8.93 0.53 -35.05
CA PRO A 373 10.30 0.80 -35.49
C PRO A 373 11.38 0.15 -34.62
N PHE A 374 11.19 0.12 -33.30
CA PHE A 374 12.14 -0.52 -32.38
C PHE A 374 12.21 -2.04 -32.61
N VAL A 375 11.06 -2.72 -32.72
CA VAL A 375 11.00 -4.15 -33.04
C VAL A 375 11.65 -4.45 -34.39
N SER A 376 11.31 -3.69 -35.43
CA SER A 376 11.91 -3.86 -36.77
C SER A 376 13.43 -3.68 -36.73
N GLY A 377 13.91 -2.61 -36.09
CA GLY A 377 15.34 -2.34 -35.97
C GLY A 377 16.08 -3.45 -35.22
N ALA A 378 15.50 -3.97 -34.13
CA ALA A 378 16.08 -5.08 -33.38
C ALA A 378 16.12 -6.39 -34.18
N CYS A 379 15.04 -6.71 -34.90
CA CYS A 379 14.98 -7.91 -35.75
C CYS A 379 15.97 -7.83 -36.91
N GLU A 380 16.13 -6.65 -37.53
CA GLU A 380 17.11 -6.44 -38.59
C GLU A 380 18.54 -6.68 -38.08
N VAL A 381 18.89 -6.21 -36.87
CA VAL A 381 20.22 -6.46 -36.29
C VAL A 381 20.41 -7.95 -35.99
N ILE A 382 19.41 -8.66 -35.47
CA ILE A 382 19.52 -10.11 -35.25
C ILE A 382 19.72 -10.85 -36.58
N SER A 383 19.03 -10.45 -37.65
CA SER A 383 19.16 -11.06 -38.97
C SER A 383 20.57 -10.92 -39.58
N THR A 384 21.35 -9.91 -39.17
CA THR A 384 22.76 -9.79 -39.61
C THR A 384 23.72 -10.66 -38.78
N MET A 385 23.27 -11.18 -37.63
CA MET A 385 24.09 -11.95 -36.70
C MET A 385 23.87 -13.46 -36.79
N THR A 386 22.81 -13.92 -37.46
CA THR A 386 22.50 -15.35 -37.64
C THR A 386 22.01 -15.64 -39.05
N THR A 387 22.26 -16.86 -39.53
CA THR A 387 21.67 -17.41 -40.76
C THR A 387 20.56 -18.43 -40.48
N ASP A 388 20.33 -18.76 -39.20
CA ASP A 388 19.27 -19.69 -38.79
C ASP A 388 17.92 -18.96 -38.77
N ALA A 389 17.08 -19.25 -39.76
CA ALA A 389 15.73 -18.72 -39.87
C ALA A 389 14.87 -18.99 -38.62
N THR A 390 15.12 -20.10 -37.92
CA THR A 390 14.40 -20.46 -36.69
C THR A 390 14.68 -19.47 -35.57
N VAL A 391 15.94 -19.02 -35.45
CA VAL A 391 16.35 -18.02 -34.45
C VAL A 391 15.74 -16.67 -34.78
N GLU A 392 15.77 -16.27 -36.05
CA GLU A 392 15.18 -15.01 -36.50
C GLU A 392 13.66 -14.99 -36.24
N ASP A 393 12.96 -16.06 -36.63
CA ASP A 393 11.52 -16.20 -36.40
C ASP A 393 11.20 -16.23 -34.90
N ALA A 394 11.99 -16.95 -34.09
CA ALA A 394 11.82 -17.03 -32.64
C ALA A 394 11.99 -15.66 -31.96
N TYR A 395 13.03 -14.92 -32.32
CA TYR A 395 13.29 -13.58 -31.78
C TYR A 395 12.20 -12.60 -32.21
N ARG A 396 11.87 -12.59 -33.51
CA ARG A 396 10.85 -11.71 -34.07
C ARG A 396 9.48 -11.96 -33.48
N TRP A 397 9.06 -13.22 -33.35
CA TRP A 397 7.75 -13.57 -32.79
C TRP A 397 7.62 -13.15 -31.33
N SER A 398 8.60 -13.52 -30.50
CA SER A 398 8.60 -13.19 -29.07
C SER A 398 8.67 -11.68 -28.82
N LEU A 399 9.53 -10.95 -29.55
CA LEU A 399 9.64 -9.50 -29.42
C LEU A 399 8.36 -8.77 -29.88
N ASN A 400 7.68 -9.29 -30.91
CA ASN A 400 6.37 -8.77 -31.32
C ASN A 400 5.30 -9.00 -30.25
N LEU A 401 5.27 -10.18 -29.61
CA LEU A 401 4.36 -10.46 -28.50
C LEU A 401 4.63 -9.51 -27.32
N VAL A 402 5.89 -9.34 -26.92
CA VAL A 402 6.31 -8.39 -25.87
C VAL A 402 5.84 -6.97 -26.20
N SER A 403 6.12 -6.51 -27.42
CA SER A 403 5.72 -5.18 -27.91
C SER A 403 4.21 -4.99 -27.92
N ARG A 404 3.43 -6.00 -28.33
CA ARG A 404 1.96 -5.94 -28.35
C ARG A 404 1.37 -5.82 -26.96
N ILE A 405 1.83 -6.65 -26.00
CA ILE A 405 1.39 -6.57 -24.59
C ILE A 405 1.72 -5.18 -24.02
N LEU A 406 2.92 -4.67 -24.31
CA LEU A 406 3.37 -3.38 -23.82
C LEU A 406 2.55 -2.22 -24.41
N VAL A 407 2.34 -2.20 -25.72
CA VAL A 407 1.52 -1.20 -26.42
C VAL A 407 0.06 -1.25 -25.94
N ARG A 408 -0.50 -2.45 -25.74
CA ARG A 408 -1.83 -2.62 -25.17
C ARG A 408 -1.92 -1.97 -23.79
N THR A 409 -0.99 -2.32 -22.90
CA THR A 409 -0.95 -1.76 -21.55
C THR A 409 -0.82 -0.24 -21.57
N ILE A 410 -0.02 0.30 -22.48
CA ILE A 410 0.11 1.75 -22.66
C ILE A 410 -1.20 2.37 -23.12
N ASN A 411 -1.90 1.77 -24.09
CA ASN A 411 -3.18 2.30 -24.57
C ASN A 411 -4.25 2.27 -23.48
N GLU A 412 -4.36 1.16 -22.75
CA GLU A 412 -5.32 1.00 -21.65
C GLU A 412 -5.00 1.95 -20.48
N GLY A 413 -3.72 2.11 -20.13
CA GLY A 413 -3.31 2.99 -19.03
C GLY A 413 -3.23 4.48 -19.39
N SER A 414 -3.13 4.86 -20.67
CA SER A 414 -3.05 6.25 -21.13
C SER A 414 -4.41 6.95 -21.13
N THR A 415 -5.06 6.95 -19.97
CA THR A 415 -6.33 7.65 -19.73
C THR A 415 -6.18 9.15 -19.98
N ILE A 416 -7.32 9.84 -20.13
CA ILE A 416 -7.32 11.30 -20.29
C ILE A 416 -6.70 12.03 -19.09
N VAL A 417 -6.76 11.43 -17.90
CA VAL A 417 -6.09 11.91 -16.68
C VAL A 417 -4.58 11.78 -16.81
N MET A 418 -4.06 10.60 -17.19
CA MET A 418 -2.61 10.41 -17.37
C MET A 418 -2.03 11.31 -18.46
N LYS A 419 -2.76 11.50 -19.56
CA LYS A 419 -2.34 12.43 -20.63
C LYS A 419 -2.19 13.87 -20.12
N ALA A 420 -3.10 14.33 -19.25
CA ALA A 420 -3.02 15.65 -18.63
C ALA A 420 -1.88 15.76 -17.60
N ILE A 421 -1.57 14.68 -16.87
CA ILE A 421 -0.43 14.62 -15.94
C ILE A 421 0.89 14.75 -16.70
N ASN A 422 1.01 14.08 -17.85
CA ASN A 422 2.22 14.11 -18.68
C ASN A 422 2.50 15.50 -19.28
N THR A 423 1.48 16.34 -19.46
CA THR A 423 1.64 17.75 -19.88
C THR A 423 1.75 18.74 -18.71
N ASN A 424 1.65 18.23 -17.47
CA ASN A 424 1.59 18.99 -16.22
C ASN A 424 0.64 20.21 -16.28
N ASN A 425 -0.56 20.03 -16.86
CA ASN A 425 -1.50 21.13 -17.09
C ASN A 425 -2.78 20.96 -16.25
N ALA A 426 -2.91 21.76 -15.19
CA ALA A 426 -4.06 21.73 -14.28
C ALA A 426 -5.41 21.91 -14.99
N LYS A 427 -5.51 22.81 -15.98
CA LYS A 427 -6.77 23.05 -16.70
C LYS A 427 -7.16 21.85 -17.58
N GLN A 428 -6.19 21.18 -18.19
CA GLN A 428 -6.46 19.97 -18.96
C GLN A 428 -6.89 18.82 -18.03
N LEU A 429 -6.26 18.72 -16.86
CA LEU A 429 -6.61 17.73 -15.85
C LEU A 429 -8.03 17.94 -15.33
N GLU A 430 -8.41 19.17 -14.95
CA GLU A 430 -9.77 19.48 -14.51
C GLU A 430 -10.82 19.11 -15.56
N LYS A 431 -10.53 19.38 -16.85
CA LYS A 431 -11.41 18.95 -17.96
C LYS A 431 -11.46 17.42 -18.10
N ALA A 432 -10.34 16.74 -17.96
CA ALA A 432 -10.27 15.28 -18.05
C ALA A 432 -11.08 14.62 -16.92
N VAL A 433 -10.95 15.12 -15.70
CA VAL A 433 -11.71 14.62 -14.53
C VAL A 433 -13.19 14.99 -14.63
N ALA A 434 -13.52 16.10 -15.30
CA ALA A 434 -14.91 16.51 -15.51
C ALA A 434 -15.74 15.48 -16.30
N CYS A 435 -15.08 14.68 -17.16
CA CYS A 435 -15.73 13.60 -17.92
C CYS A 435 -16.15 12.41 -17.03
N ALA A 436 -15.56 12.24 -15.85
CA ALA A 436 -15.90 11.13 -14.97
C ALA A 436 -17.17 11.44 -14.14
N PRO A 437 -18.07 10.45 -13.95
CA PRO A 437 -19.18 10.55 -13.01
C PRO A 437 -18.70 10.97 -11.61
N ARG A 438 -19.48 11.79 -10.90
CA ARG A 438 -19.05 12.41 -9.63
C ARG A 438 -18.56 11.38 -8.61
N GLY A 439 -19.24 10.24 -8.47
CA GLY A 439 -18.86 9.16 -7.56
C GLY A 439 -17.69 8.28 -8.02
N LYS A 440 -17.20 8.42 -9.26
CA LYS A 440 -16.06 7.64 -9.80
C LYS A 440 -14.79 8.49 -10.00
N ARG A 441 -14.82 9.78 -9.67
CA ARG A 441 -13.67 10.68 -9.84
C ARG A 441 -12.48 10.30 -8.98
N SER A 442 -12.72 9.91 -7.72
CA SER A 442 -11.64 9.47 -6.83
C SER A 442 -10.90 8.26 -7.39
N MET A 443 -11.65 7.28 -7.91
CA MET A 443 -11.10 6.12 -8.62
C MET A 443 -10.20 6.57 -9.78
N TRP A 444 -10.65 7.46 -10.67
CA TRP A 444 -9.86 7.93 -11.81
C TRP A 444 -8.57 8.68 -11.42
N LEU A 445 -8.55 9.31 -10.24
CA LEU A 445 -7.42 10.08 -9.72
C LEU A 445 -6.45 9.22 -8.89
N LEU A 446 -6.92 8.11 -8.32
CA LEU A 446 -6.18 7.32 -7.36
C LEU A 446 -5.81 5.93 -7.87
N ASP A 447 -6.53 5.40 -8.86
CA ASP A 447 -6.37 4.04 -9.32
C ASP A 447 -6.61 3.90 -10.84
N ILE A 448 -5.57 3.46 -11.55
CA ILE A 448 -5.67 2.97 -12.92
C ILE A 448 -5.19 1.54 -12.91
N THR A 449 -6.09 0.63 -13.28
CA THR A 449 -5.83 -0.80 -13.33
C THR A 449 -5.68 -1.26 -14.78
N VAL A 450 -4.66 -2.08 -15.02
CA VAL A 450 -4.43 -2.76 -16.30
C VAL A 450 -4.02 -4.19 -15.99
N GLY A 451 -4.93 -5.13 -16.25
CA GLY A 451 -4.75 -6.53 -15.82
C GLY A 451 -4.66 -6.65 -14.30
N THR A 452 -3.61 -7.32 -13.81
CA THR A 452 -3.34 -7.48 -12.37
C THR A 452 -2.57 -6.31 -11.76
N GLN A 453 -2.14 -5.34 -12.58
CA GLN A 453 -1.31 -4.23 -12.16
C GLN A 453 -2.14 -2.97 -11.96
N SER A 454 -1.80 -2.19 -10.94
CA SER A 454 -2.41 -0.89 -10.68
C SER A 454 -1.36 0.20 -10.46
N ILE A 455 -1.68 1.42 -10.88
CA ILE A 455 -0.91 2.62 -10.56
C ILE A 455 -1.82 3.69 -10.00
N SER A 456 -1.26 4.57 -9.17
CA SER A 456 -1.97 5.76 -8.73
C SER A 456 -1.55 6.98 -9.53
N PRO A 457 -2.46 7.62 -10.28
CA PRO A 457 -2.16 8.86 -11.00
C PRO A 457 -1.65 9.97 -10.07
N LEU A 458 -2.15 10.06 -8.83
CA LEU A 458 -1.70 11.08 -7.87
C LEU A 458 -0.23 10.87 -7.51
N TYR A 459 0.14 9.66 -7.07
CA TYR A 459 1.54 9.38 -6.74
C TYR A 459 2.45 9.49 -7.96
N ARG A 460 1.97 9.11 -9.15
CA ARG A 460 2.71 9.33 -10.40
C ARG A 460 2.97 10.80 -10.67
N SER A 461 1.98 11.68 -10.47
CA SER A 461 2.15 13.11 -10.65
C SER A 461 3.14 13.73 -9.65
N ILE A 462 3.23 13.18 -8.44
CA ILE A 462 4.23 13.58 -7.44
C ILE A 462 5.62 13.09 -7.85
N GLU A 463 5.75 11.81 -8.22
CA GLU A 463 7.01 11.19 -8.65
C GLU A 463 7.60 11.82 -9.92
N SER A 464 6.75 12.22 -10.86
CA SER A 464 7.18 12.87 -12.11
C SER A 464 7.49 14.35 -11.92
N GLY A 465 7.20 14.94 -10.75
CA GLY A 465 7.30 16.38 -10.52
C GLY A 465 6.19 17.20 -11.20
N SER A 466 5.11 16.56 -11.65
CA SER A 466 3.93 17.23 -12.23
C SER A 466 3.04 17.84 -11.13
N LEU A 467 3.62 18.74 -10.32
CA LEU A 467 3.01 19.26 -9.09
C LEU A 467 1.75 20.10 -9.32
N GLU A 468 1.62 20.78 -10.47
CA GLU A 468 0.40 21.52 -10.81
C GLU A 468 -0.78 20.59 -11.04
N SER A 469 -0.51 19.44 -11.68
CA SER A 469 -1.51 18.38 -11.82
C SER A 469 -1.83 17.79 -10.45
N ALA A 470 -0.81 17.39 -9.67
CA ALA A 470 -1.00 16.83 -8.32
C ALA A 470 -1.86 17.75 -7.42
N LYS A 471 -1.60 19.06 -7.45
CA LYS A 471 -2.37 20.07 -6.71
C LYS A 471 -3.84 20.11 -7.14
N ALA A 472 -4.09 20.11 -8.45
CA ALA A 472 -5.46 20.06 -8.97
C ALA A 472 -6.16 18.74 -8.61
N MET A 473 -5.46 17.60 -8.61
CA MET A 473 -6.00 16.31 -8.18
C MET A 473 -6.36 16.32 -6.69
N ILE A 474 -5.49 16.81 -5.81
CA ILE A 474 -5.77 16.92 -4.37
C ILE A 474 -7.00 17.80 -4.13
N ARG A 475 -7.08 18.94 -4.82
CA ARG A 475 -8.25 19.83 -4.74
C ARG A 475 -9.52 19.16 -5.24
N ASP A 476 -9.44 18.39 -6.33
CA ASP A 476 -10.59 17.66 -6.87
C ASP A 476 -11.02 16.51 -5.95
N LEU A 477 -10.09 15.79 -5.32
CA LEU A 477 -10.41 14.74 -4.35
C LEU A 477 -11.10 15.30 -3.10
N LEU A 478 -10.63 16.45 -2.61
CA LEU A 478 -11.07 17.02 -1.33
C LEU A 478 -12.18 18.07 -1.44
N ILE A 479 -12.74 18.31 -2.63
CA ILE A 479 -13.94 19.13 -2.75
C ILE A 479 -15.19 18.25 -2.59
N ILE A 480 -16.06 18.65 -1.64
CA ILE A 480 -17.36 18.00 -1.44
C ILE A 480 -18.25 18.29 -2.65
N ARG A 481 -18.73 17.23 -3.28
CA ARG A 481 -19.74 17.30 -4.34
C ARG A 481 -21.02 16.64 -3.87
N ALA A 482 -22.14 17.01 -4.47
CA ALA A 482 -23.42 16.35 -4.24
C ALA A 482 -24.07 16.08 -5.58
N ASP A 483 -24.78 14.97 -5.74
CA ASP A 483 -25.83 14.83 -6.75
C ASP A 483 -27.21 14.80 -6.07
N ARG A 484 -28.23 14.30 -6.76
CA ARG A 484 -29.59 14.24 -6.20
C ARG A 484 -29.67 13.28 -5.00
N ASP A 485 -28.83 12.26 -4.97
CA ASP A 485 -28.99 11.09 -4.09
C ASP A 485 -27.87 10.98 -3.05
N ASN A 486 -26.67 11.52 -3.34
CA ASN A 486 -25.45 11.30 -2.55
C ASN A 486 -24.51 12.51 -2.48
N TYR A 487 -23.69 12.53 -1.44
CA TYR A 487 -22.53 13.43 -1.29
C TYR A 487 -21.24 12.65 -1.47
N TYR A 488 -20.28 13.25 -2.18
CA TYR A 488 -18.98 12.66 -2.50
C TYR A 488 -17.86 13.51 -1.94
N TYR A 489 -16.97 12.87 -1.18
CA TYR A 489 -15.77 13.46 -0.62
C TYR A 489 -14.66 12.41 -0.60
N GLY A 490 -13.64 12.58 -1.44
CA GLY A 490 -12.62 11.55 -1.73
C GLY A 490 -11.51 11.44 -0.68
N ALA A 491 -11.68 12.02 0.52
CA ALA A 491 -10.66 11.93 1.56
C ALA A 491 -10.45 10.49 2.04
N ASP A 492 -11.52 9.73 2.24
CA ASP A 492 -11.40 8.33 2.65
C ASP A 492 -10.70 7.48 1.59
N ASP A 493 -11.06 7.66 0.31
CA ASP A 493 -10.41 6.96 -0.80
C ASP A 493 -8.91 7.31 -0.87
N LEU A 494 -8.56 8.59 -0.69
CA LEU A 494 -7.18 9.07 -0.70
C LEU A 494 -6.34 8.38 0.38
N PHE A 495 -6.76 8.46 1.64
CA PHE A 495 -5.99 7.89 2.75
C PHE A 495 -6.05 6.36 2.82
N THR A 496 -7.10 5.74 2.28
CA THR A 496 -7.17 4.28 2.15
C THR A 496 -6.18 3.78 1.10
N ARG A 497 -6.12 4.45 -0.06
CA ARG A 497 -5.16 4.07 -1.11
C ARG A 497 -3.72 4.40 -0.71
N HIS A 498 -3.55 5.50 0.02
CA HIS A 498 -2.27 6.14 0.36
C HIS A 498 -2.21 6.55 1.84
N PRO A 499 -2.07 5.58 2.77
CA PRO A 499 -2.01 5.87 4.20
C PRO A 499 -0.76 6.69 4.60
N ASP A 500 0.27 6.67 3.75
CA ASP A 500 1.53 7.40 3.91
C ASP A 500 1.57 8.72 3.12
N VAL A 501 0.45 9.21 2.60
CA VAL A 501 0.41 10.42 1.76
C VAL A 501 1.08 11.63 2.42
N ILE A 502 0.90 11.83 3.73
CA ILE A 502 1.55 12.93 4.47
C ILE A 502 3.08 12.76 4.42
N LYS A 503 3.58 11.55 4.67
CA LYS A 503 5.02 11.25 4.61
C LYS A 503 5.58 11.50 3.21
N ARG A 504 4.88 11.02 2.18
CA ARG A 504 5.26 11.20 0.77
C ARG A 504 5.31 12.68 0.41
N LEU A 505 4.31 13.46 0.80
CA LEU A 505 4.29 14.90 0.54
C LEU A 505 5.39 15.64 1.31
N CYS A 506 5.67 15.27 2.56
CA CYS A 506 6.79 15.85 3.31
C CYS A 506 8.14 15.62 2.63
N ALA A 507 8.35 14.43 2.05
CA ALA A 507 9.62 14.07 1.40
C ALA A 507 9.76 14.66 -0.02
N ASP A 508 8.72 14.56 -0.85
CA ASP A 508 8.84 14.80 -2.29
C ASP A 508 8.12 16.06 -2.79
N ALA A 509 7.13 16.59 -2.05
CA ALA A 509 6.27 17.66 -2.53
C ALA A 509 5.62 18.51 -1.41
N GLN A 510 6.45 19.10 -0.54
CA GLN A 510 5.99 19.83 0.66
C GLN A 510 5.03 20.98 0.32
N ALA A 511 5.17 21.60 -0.87
CA ALA A 511 4.31 22.66 -1.38
C ALA A 511 2.83 22.24 -1.59
N LEU A 512 2.53 20.93 -1.63
CA LEU A 512 1.17 20.42 -1.76
C LEU A 512 0.45 20.26 -0.41
N LEU A 513 1.18 20.27 0.72
CA LEU A 513 0.59 20.08 2.05
C LEU A 513 -0.45 21.16 2.40
N PRO A 514 -0.24 22.46 2.14
CA PRO A 514 -1.29 23.46 2.38
C PRO A 514 -2.57 23.15 1.61
N GLY A 515 -2.46 22.77 0.34
CA GLY A 515 -3.62 22.41 -0.49
C GLY A 515 -4.35 21.16 0.00
N LEU A 516 -3.62 20.18 0.52
CA LEU A 516 -4.20 19.01 1.17
C LEU A 516 -4.95 19.41 2.44
N PHE A 517 -4.30 20.16 3.34
CA PHE A 517 -4.91 20.52 4.62
C PHE A 517 -6.09 21.49 4.46
N ASP A 518 -6.04 22.44 3.52
CA ASP A 518 -7.18 23.29 3.19
C ASP A 518 -8.40 22.46 2.76
N GLY A 519 -8.18 21.36 2.03
CA GLY A 519 -9.24 20.42 1.62
C GLY A 519 -9.81 19.58 2.78
N LEU A 520 -9.14 19.55 3.93
CA LEU A 520 -9.65 18.92 5.16
C LEU A 520 -10.45 19.91 6.03
N ILE A 521 -10.57 21.18 5.62
CA ILE A 521 -11.36 22.21 6.30
C ILE A 521 -12.62 22.51 5.49
N TRP A 522 -13.78 22.45 6.14
CA TRP A 522 -15.02 22.95 5.58
C TRP A 522 -15.57 24.11 6.39
N ARG A 523 -15.79 25.27 5.76
CA ARG A 523 -16.33 26.47 6.39
C ARG A 523 -17.75 26.72 5.91
N SER A 524 -18.68 26.86 6.85
CA SER A 524 -20.06 27.26 6.54
C SER A 524 -20.09 28.65 5.91
N ARG A 525 -20.97 28.83 4.92
CA ARG A 525 -21.26 30.16 4.35
C ARG A 525 -22.17 31.00 5.24
N VAL A 526 -22.93 30.35 6.13
CA VAL A 526 -23.85 31.01 7.06
C VAL A 526 -23.09 31.41 8.32
N THR A 527 -23.19 32.69 8.66
CA THR A 527 -22.73 33.23 9.95
C THR A 527 -23.89 33.20 10.93
N GLN A 528 -23.65 32.68 12.14
CA GLN A 528 -24.59 32.74 13.27
C GLN A 528 -23.86 33.44 14.41
N ASP A 529 -24.48 34.46 15.01
CA ASP A 529 -23.91 35.25 16.11
C ASP A 529 -22.50 35.82 15.84
N GLY A 530 -22.27 36.26 14.60
CA GLY A 530 -20.96 36.77 14.17
C GLY A 530 -19.88 35.70 13.96
N GLN A 531 -20.19 34.42 14.18
CA GLN A 531 -19.27 33.30 14.01
C GLN A 531 -19.68 32.39 12.84
N ARG A 532 -18.71 31.67 12.28
CA ARG A 532 -18.94 30.68 11.21
C ARG A 532 -18.56 29.30 11.71
N ARG A 533 -19.43 28.33 11.49
CA ARG A 533 -19.11 26.92 11.74
C ARG A 533 -17.99 26.46 10.81
N VAL A 534 -16.96 25.84 11.40
CA VAL A 534 -15.88 25.18 10.67
C VAL A 534 -15.84 23.71 11.10
N ASN A 535 -15.85 22.80 10.13
CA ASN A 535 -15.68 21.38 10.36
C ASN A 535 -14.30 20.96 9.84
N PHE A 536 -13.62 20.09 10.58
CA PHE A 536 -12.29 19.56 10.24
C PHE A 536 -12.36 18.05 10.03
N TYR A 537 -11.71 17.55 8.98
CA TYR A 537 -11.60 16.12 8.71
C TYR A 537 -10.20 15.60 9.09
N ILE A 538 -10.06 15.13 10.33
CA ILE A 538 -8.75 14.73 10.91
C ILE A 538 -8.63 13.24 11.23
N LYS A 539 -9.64 12.43 10.89
CA LYS A 539 -9.69 10.99 11.20
C LYS A 539 -8.39 10.28 10.85
N HIS A 540 -7.95 10.40 9.59
CA HIS A 540 -6.75 9.72 9.09
C HIS A 540 -5.43 10.36 9.54
N LEU A 541 -5.47 11.57 10.11
CA LEU A 541 -4.28 12.18 10.73
C LEU A 541 -4.04 11.62 12.13
N VAL A 542 -5.12 11.26 12.84
CA VAL A 542 -5.07 10.70 14.20
C VAL A 542 -4.93 9.18 14.16
N GLN A 543 -5.63 8.52 13.24
CA GLN A 543 -5.76 7.08 13.17
C GLN A 543 -5.25 6.54 11.84
N ASP A 544 -4.51 5.43 11.86
CA ASP A 544 -4.11 4.70 10.66
C ASP A 544 -5.20 3.73 10.17
N ALA A 545 -4.95 3.03 9.06
CA ALA A 545 -5.88 2.06 8.50
C ALA A 545 -6.17 0.86 9.43
N ASP A 546 -5.25 0.52 10.35
CA ASP A 546 -5.41 -0.56 11.33
C ASP A 546 -6.17 -0.11 12.59
N GLY A 547 -6.52 1.18 12.67
CA GLY A 547 -7.16 1.76 13.83
C GLY A 547 -6.19 2.18 14.94
N LYS A 548 -4.88 2.14 14.72
CA LYS A 548 -3.84 2.58 15.67
C LYS A 548 -3.54 4.07 15.49
N PHE A 549 -2.76 4.63 16.41
CA PHE A 549 -2.35 6.03 16.33
C PHE A 549 -1.43 6.26 15.13
N ASN A 550 -1.76 7.23 14.29
CA ASN A 550 -0.99 7.54 13.09
C ASN A 550 0.27 8.35 13.43
N LYS A 551 1.34 8.15 12.66
CA LYS A 551 2.62 8.85 12.78
C LYS A 551 2.66 10.19 12.01
N CYS A 552 1.53 10.68 11.51
CA CYS A 552 1.48 11.92 10.73
C CYS A 552 2.13 13.12 11.46
N LEU A 553 1.90 13.28 12.77
CA LEU A 553 2.48 14.39 13.52
C LEU A 553 4.02 14.30 13.59
N GLU A 554 4.55 13.07 13.77
CA GLU A 554 6.00 12.81 13.76
C GLU A 554 6.60 13.21 12.40
N TRP A 555 5.99 12.79 11.29
CA TRP A 555 6.46 13.14 9.95
C TRP A 555 6.42 14.64 9.66
N LEU A 556 5.41 15.36 10.15
CA LEU A 556 5.30 16.81 9.99
C LEU A 556 6.36 17.55 10.82
N CYS A 557 6.62 17.11 12.05
CA CYS A 557 7.69 17.66 12.88
C CYS A 557 9.07 17.42 12.26
N GLU A 558 9.33 16.23 11.72
CA GLU A 558 10.59 15.90 11.04
C GLU A 558 10.81 16.74 9.77
N ALA A 559 9.73 17.11 9.06
CA ALA A 559 9.82 17.93 7.85
C ALA A 559 10.19 19.40 8.12
N GLY A 560 10.06 19.90 9.36
CA GLY A 560 10.61 21.18 9.79
C GLY A 560 10.02 22.44 9.14
N GLY A 561 8.72 22.46 8.79
CA GLY A 561 8.07 23.60 8.14
C GLY A 561 7.16 24.41 9.08
N PRO A 562 7.56 25.61 9.55
CA PRO A 562 6.78 26.37 10.53
C PRO A 562 5.41 26.81 9.99
N GLU A 563 5.32 27.18 8.71
CA GLU A 563 4.05 27.55 8.07
C GLU A 563 3.04 26.39 8.06
N ILE A 564 3.52 25.16 7.89
CA ILE A 564 2.68 23.97 7.86
C ILE A 564 2.25 23.57 9.28
N MET A 565 3.16 23.68 10.25
CA MET A 565 2.84 23.40 11.66
C MET A 565 1.81 24.37 12.22
N CYS A 566 1.85 25.64 11.79
CA CYS A 566 0.85 26.65 12.13
C CYS A 566 -0.47 26.54 11.34
N HIS A 567 -0.62 25.54 10.48
CA HIS A 567 -1.86 25.37 9.72
C HIS A 567 -3.00 24.95 10.66
N PRO A 568 -4.22 25.52 10.56
CA PRO A 568 -5.31 25.26 11.51
C PRO A 568 -5.69 23.77 11.71
N VAL A 569 -5.54 22.96 10.66
CA VAL A 569 -5.75 21.48 10.75
C VAL A 569 -4.71 20.83 11.64
N VAL A 570 -3.44 21.22 11.48
CA VAL A 570 -2.31 20.66 12.23
C VAL A 570 -2.35 21.16 13.68
N GLU A 571 -2.69 22.42 13.90
CA GLU A 571 -2.95 22.99 15.23
C GLU A 571 -4.06 22.20 15.94
N LEU A 572 -5.24 22.05 15.33
CA LEU A 572 -6.34 21.28 15.92
C LEU A 572 -5.97 19.81 16.16
N PHE A 573 -5.24 19.19 15.23
CA PHE A 573 -4.77 17.82 15.36
C PHE A 573 -3.82 17.69 16.56
N SER A 574 -2.84 18.57 16.67
CA SER A 574 -1.90 18.62 17.79
C SER A 574 -2.61 18.87 19.12
N ASP A 575 -3.55 19.82 19.15
CA ASP A 575 -4.34 20.15 20.34
C ASP A 575 -5.23 18.99 20.76
N LEU A 576 -5.87 18.29 19.82
CA LEU A 576 -6.69 17.13 20.14
C LEU A 576 -5.85 16.00 20.77
N VAL A 577 -4.66 15.75 20.22
CA VAL A 577 -3.72 14.76 20.77
C VAL A 577 -3.25 15.20 22.16
N TRP A 578 -2.98 16.49 22.33
CA TRP A 578 -2.58 17.07 23.61
C TRP A 578 -3.69 16.93 24.65
N ASP A 579 -4.86 17.52 24.42
CA ASP A 579 -5.95 17.57 25.39
C ASP A 579 -6.57 16.19 25.65
N GLY A 580 -6.67 15.35 24.62
CA GLY A 580 -7.28 14.04 24.73
C GLY A 580 -6.41 13.03 25.46
N ILE A 581 -5.10 13.04 25.21
CA ILE A 581 -4.19 11.98 25.63
C ILE A 581 -2.93 12.54 26.31
N ALA A 582 -2.15 13.36 25.61
CA ALA A 582 -0.79 13.68 26.03
C ALA A 582 -0.74 14.50 27.34
N ASN A 583 -1.65 15.46 27.52
CA ASN A 583 -1.75 16.31 28.70
C ASN A 583 -1.93 15.49 29.99
N ARG A 584 -2.78 14.46 29.97
CA ARG A 584 -3.00 13.60 31.15
C ARG A 584 -1.73 12.83 31.54
N PHE A 585 -1.05 12.24 30.57
CA PHE A 585 0.21 11.53 30.83
C PHE A 585 1.32 12.49 31.27
N PHE A 586 1.38 13.67 30.67
CA PHE A 586 2.33 14.72 31.03
C PHE A 586 2.09 15.20 32.46
N MET A 587 0.86 15.58 32.80
CA MET A 587 0.48 16.03 34.13
C MET A 587 0.68 14.93 35.18
N PHE A 588 0.31 13.68 34.90
CA PHE A 588 0.57 12.58 35.82
C PHE A 588 2.08 12.38 36.06
N GLY A 589 2.88 12.47 35.01
CA GLY A 589 4.35 12.45 35.10
C GLY A 589 4.89 13.61 35.96
N LYS A 590 4.41 14.83 35.75
CA LYS A 590 4.87 16.02 36.48
C LYS A 590 4.37 16.05 37.93
N CYS A 591 3.12 15.69 38.19
CA CYS A 591 2.59 15.52 39.54
C CYS A 591 3.38 14.50 40.34
N TRP A 592 3.81 13.40 39.71
CA TRP A 592 4.71 12.45 40.35
C TRP A 592 6.04 13.09 40.74
N PHE A 593 6.67 13.87 39.84
CA PHE A 593 7.90 14.59 40.16
C PHE A 593 7.73 15.62 41.29
N VAL A 594 6.65 16.41 41.25
CA VAL A 594 6.31 17.39 42.30
C VAL A 594 6.07 16.68 43.63
N PHE A 595 5.35 15.55 43.63
CA PHE A 595 5.12 14.74 44.82
C PHE A 595 6.45 14.20 45.39
N THR A 596 7.31 13.64 44.54
CA THR A 596 8.63 13.15 44.98
C THR A 596 9.52 14.27 45.49
N LEU A 597 9.48 15.47 44.89
CA LEU A 597 10.20 16.65 45.38
C LEU A 597 9.65 17.12 46.72
N GLY A 598 8.33 17.13 46.90
CA GLY A 598 7.70 17.46 48.17
C GLY A 598 8.13 16.51 49.29
N LEU A 599 8.11 15.20 49.03
CA LEU A 599 8.64 14.20 49.96
C LEU A 599 10.14 14.39 50.23
N PHE A 600 10.91 14.72 49.20
CA PHE A 600 12.33 15.00 49.33
C PHE A 600 12.59 16.21 50.26
N ILE A 601 11.91 17.34 50.04
CA ILE A 601 12.04 18.54 50.89
C ILE A 601 11.57 18.26 52.33
N ILE A 602 10.46 17.53 52.50
CA ILE A 602 9.98 17.16 53.84
C ILE A 602 11.03 16.32 54.57
N SER A 603 11.61 15.32 53.88
CA SER A 603 12.60 14.45 54.47
C SER A 603 13.93 15.13 54.77
N GLN A 604 14.39 16.03 53.89
CA GLN A 604 15.73 16.61 53.97
C GLN A 604 15.78 17.95 54.71
N SER A 605 14.68 18.70 54.74
CA SER A 605 14.68 20.03 55.35
C SER A 605 13.69 20.10 56.50
N VAL A 606 12.43 19.72 56.30
CA VAL A 606 11.38 19.98 57.30
C VAL A 606 11.55 19.12 58.55
N LEU A 607 11.71 17.80 58.38
CA LEU A 607 11.80 16.86 59.49
C LEU A 607 13.07 17.02 60.33
N GLN A 608 14.14 17.58 59.77
CA GLN A 608 15.40 17.84 60.49
C GLN A 608 15.29 18.99 61.50
N HIS A 609 14.30 19.88 61.37
CA HIS A 609 14.12 21.03 62.28
C HIS A 609 13.27 20.72 63.52
N PHE A 610 12.59 19.57 63.56
CA PHE A 610 11.78 19.18 64.71
C PHE A 610 12.64 18.50 65.79
N PRO A 611 12.32 18.68 67.08
CA PRO A 611 13.07 18.05 68.17
C PRO A 611 13.06 16.53 68.01
N GLU A 612 14.23 15.91 68.15
CA GLU A 612 14.42 14.48 67.86
C GLU A 612 13.49 13.59 68.70
N SER A 613 12.47 13.05 68.04
CA SER A 613 11.60 12.00 68.59
C SER A 613 11.71 10.74 67.75
N GLN A 614 11.43 9.59 68.37
CA GLN A 614 11.42 8.29 67.67
C GLN A 614 10.45 8.29 66.48
N GLY A 615 9.33 9.01 66.59
CA GLY A 615 8.35 9.16 65.50
C GLY A 615 8.91 9.92 64.30
N ILE A 616 9.67 10.99 64.54
CA ILE A 616 10.32 11.77 63.47
C ILE A 616 11.39 10.93 62.77
N ARG A 617 12.26 10.24 63.51
CA ARG A 617 13.32 9.39 62.93
C ARG A 617 12.75 8.29 62.05
N THR A 618 11.72 7.61 62.53
CA THR A 618 11.02 6.55 61.78
C THR A 618 10.35 7.12 60.51
N SER A 619 9.73 8.30 60.62
CA SER A 619 9.11 8.98 59.47
C SER A 619 10.14 9.40 58.42
N THR A 620 11.28 9.95 58.84
CA THR A 620 12.38 10.32 57.93
C THR A 620 12.91 9.10 57.19
N MET A 621 13.17 8.00 57.91
CA MET A 621 13.61 6.74 57.28
C MET A 621 12.57 6.23 56.28
N ALA A 622 11.29 6.20 56.66
CA ALA A 622 10.21 5.74 55.77
C ALA A 622 10.11 6.57 54.48
N ILE A 623 10.20 7.90 54.58
CA ILE A 623 10.15 8.79 53.40
C ILE A 623 11.42 8.62 52.53
N ARG A 624 12.62 8.51 53.13
CA ARG A 624 13.86 8.24 52.38
C ARG A 624 13.82 6.90 51.67
N CYS A 625 13.37 5.84 52.34
CA CYS A 625 13.13 4.55 51.71
C CYS A 625 12.17 4.68 50.52
N PHE A 626 11.06 5.41 50.65
CA PHE A 626 10.15 5.65 49.54
C PHE A 626 10.84 6.36 48.37
N ILE A 627 11.64 7.40 48.62
CA ILE A 627 12.39 8.13 47.58
C ILE A 627 13.35 7.17 46.85
N TYR A 628 14.10 6.35 47.58
CA TYR A 628 15.05 5.42 46.96
C TYR A 628 14.39 4.26 46.22
N PHE A 629 13.36 3.63 46.78
CA PHE A 629 12.70 2.52 46.12
C PHE A 629 11.78 2.98 44.98
N ALA A 630 10.95 4.01 45.20
CA ALA A 630 9.97 4.44 44.21
C ALA A 630 10.56 5.43 43.20
N SER A 631 11.25 6.49 43.64
CA SER A 631 11.78 7.50 42.71
C SER A 631 13.04 7.02 41.99
N LEU A 632 14.06 6.58 42.73
CA LEU A 632 15.28 6.06 42.11
C LEU A 632 15.00 4.77 41.33
N GLY A 633 14.18 3.84 41.85
CA GLY A 633 13.78 2.63 41.10
C GLY A 633 13.10 2.93 39.76
N ARG A 634 12.16 3.88 39.73
CA ARG A 634 11.51 4.32 38.48
C ARG A 634 12.49 4.97 37.51
N LEU A 635 13.35 5.87 38.00
CA LEU A 635 14.37 6.54 37.17
C LEU A 635 15.35 5.51 36.59
N PHE A 636 15.83 4.59 37.42
CA PHE A 636 16.74 3.53 37.00
C PHE A 636 16.13 2.66 35.90
N HIS A 637 14.89 2.20 36.09
CA HIS A 637 14.19 1.42 35.06
C HIS A 637 14.04 2.20 33.75
N ALA A 638 13.63 3.47 33.80
CA ALA A 638 13.47 4.30 32.61
C ALA A 638 14.79 4.49 31.85
N GLN A 639 15.86 4.86 32.56
CA GLN A 639 17.19 5.10 31.98
C GLN A 639 17.79 3.80 31.40
N LEU A 640 17.62 2.68 32.10
CA LEU A 640 18.09 1.37 31.64
C LEU A 640 17.34 0.92 30.37
N SER A 641 16.02 1.12 30.32
CA SER A 641 15.20 0.78 29.15
C SER A 641 15.64 1.54 27.91
N GLU A 642 15.84 2.86 28.01
CA GLU A 642 16.32 3.70 26.90
C GLU A 642 17.75 3.33 26.48
N ALA A 643 18.65 3.12 27.44
CA ALA A 643 20.01 2.70 27.17
C ALA A 643 20.07 1.35 26.43
N ILE A 644 19.25 0.38 26.82
CA ILE A 644 19.14 -0.91 26.13
C ILE A 644 18.59 -0.71 24.71
N GLY A 645 17.57 0.14 24.55
CA GLY A 645 16.97 0.46 23.25
C GLY A 645 17.98 1.03 22.26
N ASP A 646 18.76 2.02 22.68
CA ASP A 646 19.79 2.64 21.85
C ASP A 646 20.97 1.72 21.55
N CYS A 647 21.40 0.92 22.54
CA CYS A 647 22.43 -0.09 22.34
C CYS A 647 21.99 -1.14 21.29
N ARG A 648 20.73 -1.59 21.34
CA ARG A 648 20.17 -2.52 20.34
C ARG A 648 20.08 -1.86 18.96
N ALA A 649 19.68 -0.59 18.90
CA ALA A 649 19.58 0.16 17.65
C ALA A 649 20.94 0.69 17.14
N ARG A 650 22.04 0.48 17.87
CA ARG A 650 23.38 1.01 17.61
C ARG A 650 23.43 2.53 17.42
N ARG A 651 22.57 3.27 18.12
CA ARG A 651 22.50 4.73 18.08
C ARG A 651 23.42 5.32 19.15
N PHE A 652 24.57 5.84 18.74
CA PHE A 652 25.56 6.44 19.63
C PHE A 652 25.96 7.85 19.16
N ILE A 653 26.05 8.78 20.10
CA ILE A 653 26.61 10.11 19.86
C ILE A 653 28.08 10.10 20.30
N ARG A 654 28.95 10.75 19.52
CA ARG A 654 30.36 10.94 19.87
C ARG A 654 30.50 12.25 20.62
N LEU A 655 30.92 12.19 21.89
CA LEU A 655 31.36 13.40 22.59
C LEU A 655 32.75 13.83 22.09
N SER A 656 33.05 15.11 22.27
CA SER A 656 34.40 15.67 22.10
C SER A 656 35.37 14.90 23.00
N GLY A 657 36.17 14.00 22.42
CA GLY A 657 37.05 13.07 23.15
C GLY A 657 36.91 11.60 22.74
N GLY A 658 36.04 11.25 21.79
CA GLY A 658 35.98 9.90 21.20
C GLY A 658 35.15 8.87 21.99
N ILE A 659 34.62 9.25 23.14
CA ILE A 659 33.71 8.42 23.94
C ILE A 659 32.35 8.35 23.23
N ARG A 660 31.86 7.12 23.01
CA ARG A 660 30.54 6.85 22.43
C ARG A 660 29.54 6.67 23.56
N ILE A 661 28.59 7.59 23.69
CA ILE A 661 27.48 7.48 24.63
C ILE A 661 26.18 7.15 23.89
N PRO A 662 25.21 6.48 24.52
CA PRO A 662 23.88 6.27 23.95
C PRO A 662 23.24 7.59 23.50
N ALA A 663 22.55 7.57 22.36
CA ALA A 663 22.03 8.78 21.73
C ALA A 663 20.97 9.52 22.58
N TYR A 664 20.19 8.79 23.40
CA TYR A 664 19.14 9.36 24.24
C TYR A 664 19.67 10.40 25.25
N LEU A 665 20.95 10.28 25.66
CA LEU A 665 21.62 11.25 26.55
C LEU A 665 21.96 12.57 25.84
N GLY A 666 21.84 12.64 24.51
CA GLY A 666 21.97 13.89 23.77
C GLY A 666 20.83 14.88 24.06
N MET A 667 19.68 14.40 24.56
CA MET A 667 18.58 15.26 24.98
C MET A 667 18.81 15.75 26.41
N MET A 668 18.83 17.07 26.61
CA MET A 668 19.10 17.71 27.92
C MET A 668 18.24 17.15 29.05
N LYS A 669 16.95 16.90 28.80
CA LYS A 669 16.03 16.30 29.77
C LYS A 669 16.50 14.94 30.27
N ASN A 670 16.93 14.07 29.35
CA ASN A 670 17.41 12.74 29.70
C ASN A 670 18.74 12.79 30.43
N ALA A 671 19.64 13.69 30.02
CA ALA A 671 20.91 13.92 30.72
C ALA A 671 20.70 14.39 32.16
N ILE A 672 19.78 15.33 32.40
CA ILE A 672 19.42 15.82 33.74
C ILE A 672 18.76 14.69 34.56
N SER A 673 17.87 13.92 33.95
CA SER A 673 17.23 12.77 34.63
C SER A 673 18.23 11.67 34.99
N PHE A 674 19.22 11.43 34.14
CA PHE A 674 20.32 10.50 34.41
C PHE A 674 21.24 11.02 35.53
N ALA A 675 21.60 12.31 35.50
CA ALA A 675 22.36 12.95 36.57
C ALA A 675 21.62 12.88 37.93
N LEU A 676 20.30 13.08 37.94
CA LEU A 676 19.49 12.92 39.14
C LEU A 676 19.52 11.49 39.67
N MET A 677 19.41 10.50 38.78
CA MET A 677 19.53 9.08 39.14
C MET A 677 20.89 8.78 39.80
N LEU A 678 21.99 9.30 39.23
CA LEU A 678 23.34 9.14 39.82
C LEU A 678 23.42 9.80 41.21
N CYS A 679 22.87 11.01 41.38
CA CYS A 679 22.85 11.69 42.67
C CYS A 679 22.08 10.88 43.71
N LEU A 680 20.91 10.33 43.36
CA LEU A 680 20.12 9.52 44.28
C LEU A 680 20.79 8.19 44.65
N MET A 681 21.54 7.57 43.73
CA MET A 681 22.35 6.39 44.04
C MET A 681 23.49 6.73 45.00
N LEU A 682 24.15 7.86 44.80
CA LEU A 682 25.20 8.34 45.70
C LEU A 682 24.64 8.68 47.09
N MET A 683 23.49 9.35 47.14
CA MET A 683 22.79 9.60 48.41
C MET A 683 22.42 8.31 49.13
N LEU A 684 21.93 7.30 48.43
CA LEU A 684 21.61 5.99 49.02
C LEU A 684 22.88 5.29 49.56
N ALA A 685 24.00 5.36 48.84
CA ALA A 685 25.26 4.76 49.27
C ALA A 685 25.84 5.44 50.53
N GLU A 686 25.68 6.77 50.61
CA GLU A 686 26.16 7.60 51.72
C GLU A 686 25.09 7.89 52.78
N GLU A 687 24.01 7.08 52.83
CA GLU A 687 22.87 7.34 53.70
C GLU A 687 23.25 7.22 55.19
N PRO A 688 23.26 8.32 55.99
CA PRO A 688 23.77 8.29 57.36
C PRO A 688 23.00 7.34 58.27
N ILE A 689 21.69 7.16 58.02
CA ILE A 689 20.84 6.26 58.81
C ILE A 689 21.29 4.79 58.64
N ILE A 690 21.67 4.39 57.44
CA ILE A 690 22.13 3.01 57.15
C ILE A 690 23.47 2.76 57.84
N TRP A 691 24.40 3.72 57.74
CA TRP A 691 25.70 3.62 58.37
C TRP A 691 25.62 3.60 59.90
N CYS A 692 24.80 4.47 60.51
CA CYS A 692 24.58 4.46 61.96
C CYS A 692 23.84 3.20 62.43
N ALA A 693 22.98 2.60 61.61
CA ALA A 693 22.35 1.32 61.93
C ALA A 693 23.34 0.15 61.82
N ALA A 694 24.30 0.20 60.89
CA ALA A 694 25.32 -0.82 60.70
C ALA A 694 26.35 -0.86 61.85
N THR A 695 26.65 0.29 62.44
CA THR A 695 27.57 0.40 63.60
C THR A 695 26.86 0.37 64.96
N TYR A 696 25.54 0.15 64.96
CA TYR A 696 24.76 -0.01 66.19
C TYR A 696 25.11 -1.34 66.87
N ASP A 697 25.96 -1.27 67.90
CA ASP A 697 26.23 -2.39 68.80
C ASP A 697 25.25 -2.32 70.00
N PRO A 698 24.24 -3.22 70.08
CA PRO A 698 23.27 -3.23 71.17
C PRO A 698 23.92 -3.48 72.54
N ASP A 699 25.07 -4.17 72.58
CA ASP A 699 25.79 -4.48 73.81
C ASP A 699 26.64 -3.30 74.27
N ALA A 700 27.24 -2.54 73.35
CA ALA A 700 27.95 -1.30 73.69
C ALA A 700 26.99 -0.22 74.20
N ALA A 701 25.79 -0.09 73.60
CA ALA A 701 24.77 0.84 74.06
C ALA A 701 24.24 0.47 75.46
N SER A 702 24.03 -0.83 75.72
CA SER A 702 23.69 -1.35 77.04
C SER A 702 24.79 -1.05 78.08
N LYS A 703 26.05 -1.30 77.74
CA LYS A 703 27.21 -1.02 78.61
C LYS A 703 27.38 0.49 78.89
N ALA A 704 27.19 1.35 77.89
CA ALA A 704 27.27 2.80 78.05
C ALA A 704 26.12 3.35 78.90
N ALA A 705 24.89 2.82 78.75
CA ALA A 705 23.77 3.19 79.60
C ALA A 705 23.97 2.75 81.05
N VAL A 706 24.53 1.56 81.28
CA VAL A 706 24.91 1.07 82.62
C VAL A 706 26.04 1.93 83.21
N ALA A 707 27.05 2.31 82.42
CA ALA A 707 28.13 3.19 82.85
C ALA A 707 27.65 4.63 83.17
N ALA A 708 26.73 5.18 82.39
CA ALA A 708 26.13 6.48 82.64
C ALA A 708 25.20 6.46 83.86
N ALA A 709 24.42 5.39 84.05
CA ALA A 709 23.63 5.18 85.26
C ALA A 709 24.53 5.05 86.50
N ALA A 710 25.67 4.36 86.38
CA ALA A 710 26.68 4.27 87.44
C ALA A 710 27.34 5.64 87.73
N ALA A 711 27.60 6.46 86.70
CA ALA A 711 28.14 7.81 86.86
C ALA A 711 27.11 8.81 87.45
N ALA A 712 25.82 8.64 87.14
CA ALA A 712 24.75 9.43 87.75
C ALA A 712 24.52 9.02 89.21
N ALA A 713 24.56 7.72 89.51
CA ALA A 713 24.51 7.19 90.87
C ALA A 713 25.70 7.65 91.72
N SER A 714 26.90 7.74 91.14
CA SER A 714 28.08 8.28 91.86
C SER A 714 28.01 9.80 92.08
N ARG A 715 27.35 10.57 91.20
CA ARG A 715 27.07 12.00 91.42
C ARG A 715 26.02 12.25 92.51
N LEU A 716 24.99 11.40 92.60
CA LEU A 716 24.02 11.41 93.70
C LEU A 716 24.68 10.99 95.03
N ALA A 717 25.54 9.98 95.01
CA ALA A 717 26.34 9.60 96.19
C ALA A 717 27.33 10.71 96.62
N ALA A 718 27.81 11.52 95.68
CA ALA A 718 28.67 12.66 95.98
C ALA A 718 27.89 13.89 96.49
N SER A 719 26.60 14.06 96.17
CA SER A 719 25.76 15.12 96.77
C SER A 719 25.36 14.77 98.20
N ASP A 720 25.13 13.49 98.51
CA ASP A 720 24.78 13.04 99.87
C ASP A 720 25.97 13.11 100.85
N ALA A 721 27.21 13.13 100.36
CA ALA A 721 28.42 13.27 101.18
C ALA A 721 28.76 14.72 101.57
N ALA A 722 28.12 15.72 100.95
CA ALA A 722 28.40 17.14 101.20
C ALA A 722 27.50 17.78 102.27
N ASP A 723 26.53 17.04 102.84
CA ASP A 723 25.56 17.59 103.80
C ASP A 723 25.60 16.89 105.17
N SER A 724 26.79 16.78 105.77
CA SER A 724 26.94 16.38 107.18
C SER A 724 27.59 17.50 108.00
N GLY A 725 26.77 18.51 108.30
CA GLY A 725 27.10 19.61 109.18
C GLY A 725 25.88 20.20 109.89
N GLY A 726 25.18 19.40 110.71
CA GLY A 726 24.46 19.92 111.88
C GLY A 726 22.94 19.70 111.95
N GLY A 727 22.55 18.67 112.73
CA GLY A 727 21.58 18.79 113.81
C GLY A 727 20.07 18.80 113.50
N GLY A 728 19.39 17.70 113.87
CA GLY A 728 18.06 17.79 114.49
C GLY A 728 16.94 16.92 113.92
N THR A 729 16.61 15.86 114.69
CA THR A 729 15.27 15.26 114.88
C THR A 729 14.59 14.49 113.73
N SER A 730 14.71 13.15 113.80
CA SER A 730 13.63 12.14 113.86
C SER A 730 12.37 12.33 113.00
N VAL A 731 12.20 11.50 111.95
CA VAL A 731 10.93 10.81 111.61
C VAL A 731 11.21 9.48 110.89
N TYR A 732 10.49 8.43 111.26
CA TYR A 732 10.41 7.11 110.61
C TYR A 732 10.10 7.17 109.11
N SER A 733 10.80 6.39 108.28
CA SER A 733 10.26 5.92 106.99
C SER A 733 11.03 4.71 106.49
N SER A 734 10.33 3.58 106.39
CA SER A 734 10.72 2.37 105.67
C SER A 734 10.78 2.64 104.16
N ALA A 735 11.98 2.72 103.59
CA ALA A 735 12.19 2.63 102.15
C ALA A 735 13.05 1.39 101.86
N GLY A 736 12.41 0.34 101.35
CA GLY A 736 13.12 -0.80 100.78
C GLY A 736 13.97 -0.38 99.57
N PRO A 737 14.92 -1.21 99.12
CA PRO A 737 15.80 -0.87 98.02
C PRO A 737 14.97 -0.64 96.75
N VAL A 738 14.82 0.63 96.34
CA VAL A 738 14.32 0.98 95.02
C VAL A 738 15.43 0.58 94.04
N VAL A 739 15.38 -0.67 93.59
CA VAL A 739 16.03 -1.07 92.35
C VAL A 739 15.35 -0.24 91.27
N ALA A 740 15.95 0.91 90.94
CA ALA A 740 15.57 1.69 89.78
C ALA A 740 15.75 0.77 88.58
N LYS A 741 14.64 0.19 88.11
CA LYS A 741 14.59 -0.56 86.87
C LYS A 741 14.81 0.48 85.78
N VAL A 742 16.08 0.74 85.46
CA VAL A 742 16.45 1.53 84.29
C VAL A 742 15.94 0.73 83.11
N VAL A 743 14.73 1.05 82.66
CA VAL A 743 14.22 0.61 81.38
C VAL A 743 15.08 1.35 80.37
N VAL A 744 16.23 0.76 80.04
CA VAL A 744 17.01 1.18 78.88
C VAL A 744 16.08 0.96 77.70
N ASN A 745 15.52 2.07 77.21
CA ASN A 745 14.69 2.03 76.02
C ASN A 745 15.63 1.71 74.86
N HIS A 746 15.84 0.41 74.58
CA HIS A 746 16.76 -0.08 73.55
C HIS A 746 16.45 0.50 72.16
N ASN A 747 15.26 1.06 71.97
CA ASN A 747 14.82 1.71 70.74
C ASN A 747 15.23 3.19 70.62
N ALA A 748 15.84 3.80 71.66
CA ALA A 748 16.09 5.24 71.69
C ALA A 748 17.10 5.75 70.65
N ASN A 749 17.85 4.86 69.98
CA ASN A 749 18.86 5.21 68.97
C ASN A 749 18.61 4.57 67.60
N LEU A 750 17.51 3.82 67.42
CA LEU A 750 17.19 3.24 66.12
C LEU A 750 16.88 4.38 65.13
N PHE A 751 17.49 4.32 63.93
CA PHE A 751 17.36 5.31 62.86
C PHE A 751 17.89 6.72 63.17
N THR A 752 18.90 6.86 64.04
CA THR A 752 19.59 8.15 64.23
C THR A 752 20.46 8.49 63.02
N GLN A 753 20.62 9.78 62.73
CA GLN A 753 21.57 10.32 61.75
C GLN A 753 22.88 10.78 62.42
N HIS A 754 22.89 10.89 63.76
CA HIS A 754 23.99 11.43 64.54
C HIS A 754 24.74 10.31 65.25
N CYS A 755 25.67 9.71 64.52
CA CYS A 755 26.71 8.83 65.06
C CYS A 755 28.07 9.23 64.47
N PRO A 756 29.21 8.86 65.10
CA PRO A 756 30.53 9.24 64.62
C PRO A 756 30.78 8.87 63.14
N ASP A 757 30.33 7.68 62.72
CA ASP A 757 30.49 7.21 61.34
C ASP A 757 29.56 7.94 60.36
N GLY A 758 28.31 8.18 60.77
CA GLY A 758 27.32 8.91 59.99
C GLY A 758 27.67 10.38 59.80
N ALA A 759 28.40 10.99 60.74
CA ALA A 759 28.82 12.39 60.66
C ALA A 759 29.81 12.65 59.51
N VAL A 760 30.65 11.67 59.17
CA VAL A 760 31.56 11.76 58.01
C VAL A 760 30.77 11.72 56.71
N ASN A 761 29.81 10.80 56.59
CA ASN A 761 29.01 10.64 55.39
C ASN A 761 28.00 11.79 55.22
N LEU A 762 27.53 12.40 56.32
CA LEU A 762 26.65 13.56 56.29
C LEU A 762 27.27 14.74 55.51
N GLN A 763 28.59 14.95 55.62
CA GLN A 763 29.30 16.02 54.89
C GLN A 763 29.26 15.85 53.36
N VAL A 764 29.18 14.60 52.88
CA VAL A 764 29.05 14.30 51.44
C VAL A 764 27.57 14.27 51.04
N TYR A 765 26.72 13.74 51.91
CA TYR A 765 25.29 13.59 51.67
C TYR A 765 24.59 14.95 51.48
N GLU A 766 24.87 15.94 52.32
CA GLU A 766 24.26 17.28 52.26
C GLU A 766 24.44 17.97 50.89
N PRO A 767 25.65 18.18 50.36
CA PRO A 767 25.83 18.85 49.06
C PRO A 767 25.23 18.04 47.91
N VAL A 768 25.32 16.71 47.94
CA VAL A 768 24.69 15.85 46.91
C VAL A 768 23.16 15.98 46.97
N SER A 769 22.58 16.07 48.17
CA SER A 769 21.14 16.29 48.35
C SER A 769 20.68 17.63 47.79
N MET A 770 21.49 18.69 47.93
CA MET A 770 21.21 20.00 47.34
C MET A 770 21.24 19.94 45.80
N VAL A 771 22.23 19.26 45.22
CA VAL A 771 22.31 19.04 43.77
C VAL A 771 21.11 18.23 43.28
N ALA A 772 20.74 17.15 43.98
CA ALA A 772 19.56 16.37 43.64
C ALA A 772 18.28 17.22 43.68
N MET A 773 18.11 18.08 44.69
CA MET A 773 16.99 19.01 44.79
C MET A 773 16.95 19.99 43.60
N LEU A 774 18.09 20.56 43.19
CA LEU A 774 18.19 21.43 42.02
C LEU A 774 17.86 20.70 40.72
N LEU A 775 18.26 19.43 40.59
CA LEU A 775 17.94 18.60 39.43
C LEU A 775 16.45 18.26 39.38
N TYR A 776 15.81 17.94 40.51
CA TYR A 776 14.35 17.78 40.60
C TYR A 776 13.63 19.07 40.18
N TRP A 777 14.07 20.23 40.69
CA TRP A 777 13.53 21.53 40.30
C TRP A 777 13.69 21.79 38.80
N THR A 778 14.88 21.54 38.24
CA THR A 778 15.14 21.71 36.80
C THR A 778 14.23 20.81 35.95
N LEU A 779 14.01 19.55 36.35
CA LEU A 779 13.11 18.63 35.64
C LEU A 779 11.63 19.04 35.73
N ILE A 780 11.24 19.75 36.79
CA ILE A 780 9.91 20.34 36.93
C ILE A 780 9.79 21.60 36.07
N LEU A 781 10.81 22.47 36.10
CA LEU A 781 10.90 23.75 35.39
C LEU A 781 10.99 23.64 33.86
N ASP A 782 11.26 22.45 33.33
CA ASP A 782 11.27 22.16 31.90
C ASP A 782 10.12 22.90 31.16
N LEU A 783 10.51 23.89 30.33
CA LEU A 783 9.78 25.05 29.79
C LEU A 783 8.44 24.79 29.06
N SER A 784 8.05 23.53 28.92
CA SER A 784 6.76 23.09 28.37
C SER A 784 5.53 23.52 29.18
N VAL A 785 5.70 24.05 30.40
CA VAL A 785 4.61 24.49 31.27
C VAL A 785 4.03 25.86 30.88
N VAL A 786 4.74 26.68 30.08
CA VAL A 786 4.34 28.09 29.90
C VAL A 786 3.34 28.30 28.74
N SER A 787 3.33 27.46 27.69
CA SER A 787 2.25 27.35 26.69
C SER A 787 2.72 26.46 25.53
N THR A 788 1.89 25.54 25.06
CA THR A 788 2.10 24.81 23.79
C THR A 788 2.32 25.75 22.62
N ARG A 789 1.77 26.99 22.64
CA ARG A 789 2.03 28.02 21.63
C ARG A 789 3.46 28.55 21.64
N ILE A 790 4.11 28.61 22.81
CA ILE A 790 5.51 29.02 22.90
C ILE A 790 6.42 27.87 22.48
N SER A 791 6.09 26.62 22.85
CA SER A 791 6.84 25.45 22.39
C SER A 791 6.72 25.22 20.88
N ALA A 792 5.54 25.46 20.29
CA ALA A 792 5.33 25.42 18.83
C ALA A 792 5.92 26.62 18.08
N PHE A 793 6.22 27.72 18.77
CA PHE A 793 6.92 28.88 18.21
C PHE A 793 8.45 28.76 18.32
N VAL A 794 8.95 27.94 19.25
CA VAL A 794 10.39 27.70 19.49
C VAL A 794 10.90 26.48 18.72
N LEU A 795 10.05 25.47 18.47
CA LEU A 795 10.26 24.43 17.46
C LEU A 795 10.04 25.00 16.06
#